data_AF-A0A7X9A573-F1
#
_entry.id   AF-A0A7X9A573-F1
#
_cell.length_a   1.000
_cell.length_b   1.000
_cell.length_c   1.000
_cell.angle_alpha   90.00
_cell.angle_beta   90.00
_cell.angle_gamma   90.00
#
_symmetry.space_group_name_H-M   'P 1'
#
loop_
_entity.id
_entity.type
_entity.pdbx_description
1 polymer ?
#
loop_
_entity_poly.entity_id
_entity_poly.type
_entity_poly.pdbx_seq_one_letter_code
_entity_poly.pdbx_strand_id
1 'polypeptide(L)'
;MKKIAKILFLIGLTFVLSISFRIVKKVYALEIYVIGENVDFANSQGQGYINTELQTDGKIKTTLNTAIPSRVRMYYAADGAEQYRVNLNDFTFNYTIDTMEANASYKIAFLKKWDDFPLDIWGTGLAFLMKNDNGGAYNIKPYLYERGVGETQLSDKNWFLVYDNSTRPSHLGKSITFKSEDAGDNLLFSMKFDEVSENPVTYRNFFPKSYFIERGMDVTSVLFMFGVNDNGGKDFEFTINEITDSNKVAYDAAYGIAARTLFSEVEAIDPSNLETSITAIHRYYHLRQEVSLTSNLRKSDRYSKTQANNKLNSLDETYANIVVEKKVELFGAYDEAFEVTTENLESVKSSLLVYNSTKTVLDDTELDERMELLLAKIVALDYQEEITKLENSISEFLNLYESVTAENYLKAKEDYQTILDDFNSLEEQIRQFVKNGQELLAFADVLATGKDAYYSNENTKWVSYDSNLHKARMTIDEGTKLILMDSFGEVRVVYGDDNSEYLVSIEDFTLAFSIDALNDMGRFAINFGESREMLPNAAVGKHGISVVFRSTSTSSLDVALKDTATDEGLTFGNPLDSWGKYGTIRSATLRVNTITMKFQLVGSNYKLTFTVEDGEGVEVEVPARYFNDRNLDVNALVLNITTGEGANHNNGDDIELTIKELSGKKEAIYEEIVSNFVTNLEELELLQNKFTQKTITGTELSTYLNKIQLIKLENLRLYDKLIYQDRYDLLEVSDATTRVIEYVDEQLQAIETTVTKENYEELKAQLLEVEELLNVLSEEQKTLLTHKENLYSAKANVLAYEDSLDDDEPPIEDPTEDPTEDPTEDPTEEPKPDNKTNLIWLYVGIGLVVVVGVFITVLYVRKRK
;
A
#
# COMPACT_ATOMS: atom_id res chain seq x y z
N MET A 1 -7.44 4.70 84.52
CA MET A 1 -7.02 5.30 83.23
C MET A 1 -6.17 6.57 83.35
N LYS A 2 -6.47 7.57 84.21
CA LYS A 2 -5.64 8.80 84.33
C LYS A 2 -4.21 8.63 84.90
N LYS A 3 -3.90 7.52 85.60
CA LYS A 3 -2.53 7.23 86.09
C LYS A 3 -1.60 6.63 85.02
N ILE A 4 -2.14 5.90 84.05
CA ILE A 4 -1.35 5.27 82.97
C ILE A 4 -0.95 6.32 81.91
N ALA A 5 -1.83 7.29 81.63
CA ALA A 5 -1.52 8.41 80.74
C ALA A 5 -0.41 9.33 81.29
N LYS A 6 -0.33 9.54 82.62
CA LYS A 6 0.76 10.32 83.23
C LYS A 6 2.12 9.62 83.14
N ILE A 7 2.15 8.29 83.23
CA ILE A 7 3.39 7.51 83.15
C ILE A 7 3.89 7.46 81.68
N LEU A 8 2.98 7.27 80.72
CA LEU A 8 3.32 7.31 79.29
C LEU A 8 3.79 8.71 78.83
N PHE A 9 3.19 9.78 79.37
CA PHE A 9 3.65 11.15 79.09
C PHE A 9 5.03 11.44 79.72
N LEU A 10 5.30 10.92 80.92
CA LEU A 10 6.59 11.10 81.59
C LEU A 10 7.72 10.33 80.87
N ILE A 11 7.44 9.11 80.37
CA ILE A 11 8.38 8.29 79.58
C ILE A 11 8.62 8.92 78.19
N GLY A 12 7.58 9.46 77.55
CA GLY A 12 7.72 10.21 76.30
C GLY A 12 8.56 11.48 76.46
N LEU A 13 8.38 12.22 77.56
CA LEU A 13 9.14 13.43 77.84
C LEU A 13 10.61 13.14 78.19
N THR A 14 10.90 12.05 78.92
CA THR A 14 12.28 11.63 79.21
C THR A 14 12.99 11.08 77.98
N PHE A 15 12.27 10.42 77.07
CA PHE A 15 12.84 9.96 75.80
C PHE A 15 13.21 11.14 74.89
N VAL A 16 12.33 12.14 74.75
CA VAL A 16 12.59 13.36 73.97
C VAL A 16 13.73 14.19 74.60
N LEU A 17 13.75 14.38 75.93
CA LEU A 17 14.84 15.09 76.60
C LEU A 17 16.19 14.34 76.54
N SER A 18 16.19 13.00 76.53
CA SER A 18 17.43 12.20 76.43
C SER A 18 18.03 12.21 75.01
N ILE A 19 17.19 12.32 73.97
CA ILE A 19 17.61 12.49 72.58
C ILE A 19 18.10 13.94 72.37
N SER A 20 17.41 14.94 72.93
CA SER A 20 17.82 16.34 72.84
C SER A 20 19.10 16.65 73.64
N PHE A 21 19.33 16.02 74.80
CA PHE A 21 20.56 16.24 75.58
C PHE A 21 21.78 15.45 75.09
N ARG A 22 21.61 14.33 74.36
CA ARG A 22 22.73 13.62 73.71
C ARG A 22 23.21 14.29 72.42
N ILE A 23 22.43 15.21 71.85
CA ILE A 23 22.81 15.98 70.67
C ILE A 23 23.54 17.30 71.05
N VAL A 24 23.48 17.75 72.30
CA VAL A 24 24.02 19.06 72.72
C VAL A 24 25.38 19.00 73.46
N LYS A 25 26.08 17.85 73.47
CA LYS A 25 27.48 17.78 73.91
C LYS A 25 28.37 16.97 72.96
N LYS A 26 28.51 17.48 71.74
CA LYS A 26 29.75 17.40 70.95
C LYS A 26 29.94 18.74 70.24
N VAL A 27 30.50 19.71 70.96
CA VAL A 27 31.15 20.85 70.33
C VAL A 27 32.52 20.37 69.85
N TYR A 28 32.60 20.06 68.56
CA TYR A 28 33.73 20.39 67.70
C TYR A 28 33.11 20.81 66.36
N ALA A 29 33.00 22.12 66.17
CA ALA A 29 32.51 22.76 64.97
C ALA A 29 33.65 22.91 63.95
N LEU A 30 33.42 22.46 62.71
CA LEU A 30 33.87 23.06 61.44
C LEU A 30 33.44 22.17 60.27
N GLU A 31 32.25 22.42 59.72
CA GLU A 31 31.87 22.03 58.36
C GLU A 31 30.84 23.05 57.86
N ILE A 32 31.17 23.85 56.83
CA ILE A 32 30.39 23.91 55.58
C ILE A 32 31.35 24.30 54.44
N TYR A 33 31.39 23.49 53.39
CA TYR A 33 32.18 23.75 52.17
C TYR A 33 31.25 24.26 51.07
N VAL A 34 31.26 25.56 50.80
CA VAL A 34 30.47 26.18 49.72
C VAL A 34 31.43 26.51 48.58
N ILE A 35 31.50 25.64 47.58
CA ILE A 35 32.11 26.01 46.30
C ILE A 35 30.98 26.38 45.35
N GLY A 36 31.08 27.58 44.77
CA GLY A 36 30.10 28.10 43.81
C GLY A 36 29.87 27.12 42.67
N GLU A 37 28.61 26.98 42.25
CA GLU A 37 28.27 26.18 41.06
C GLU A 37 28.78 26.86 39.78
N ASN A 38 28.98 28.17 39.82
CA ASN A 38 29.50 29.01 38.73
C ASN A 38 31.03 28.99 38.57
N VAL A 39 31.75 28.11 39.26
CA VAL A 39 33.22 27.96 39.12
C VAL A 39 33.62 26.52 38.82
N ASP A 40 34.72 26.34 38.08
CA ASP A 40 35.24 25.04 37.62
C ASP A 40 35.98 24.22 38.71
N PHE A 41 35.54 24.35 39.96
CA PHE A 41 36.17 23.68 41.10
C PHE A 41 35.16 22.86 41.91
N ALA A 42 35.68 21.85 42.60
CA ALA A 42 34.96 21.11 43.64
C ALA A 42 35.89 20.82 44.84
N ASN A 43 35.34 20.31 45.93
CA ASN A 43 36.06 20.06 47.19
C ASN A 43 36.09 18.57 47.55
N SER A 44 37.17 18.17 48.24
CA SER A 44 37.23 16.88 48.93
C SER A 44 36.59 17.00 50.32
N GLN A 45 35.81 15.99 50.74
CA GLN A 45 35.17 15.97 52.06
C GLN A 45 36.20 15.83 53.19
N GLY A 46 36.12 16.72 54.19
CA GLY A 46 37.04 16.78 55.34
C GLY A 46 36.48 17.60 56.51
N GLN A 47 37.29 17.91 57.52
CA GLN A 47 36.94 18.85 58.59
C GLN A 47 37.60 20.22 58.32
N GLY A 48 36.80 21.29 58.20
CA GLY A 48 37.25 22.63 57.77
C GLY A 48 36.22 23.41 56.94
N TYR A 49 36.66 24.49 56.30
CA TYR A 49 35.85 25.43 55.50
C TYR A 49 36.56 25.78 54.19
N ILE A 50 35.84 25.70 53.07
CA ILE A 50 36.22 26.28 51.77
C ILE A 50 35.05 27.14 51.31
N ASN A 51 35.33 28.38 50.94
CA ASN A 51 34.39 29.24 50.26
C ASN A 51 35.02 29.84 49.01
N THR A 52 34.33 29.76 47.88
CA THR A 52 34.75 30.39 46.62
C THR A 52 33.71 31.39 46.16
N GLU A 53 34.16 32.55 45.71
CA GLU A 53 33.33 33.63 45.20
C GLU A 53 33.85 34.08 43.84
N LEU A 54 33.01 33.97 42.80
CA LEU A 54 33.30 34.53 41.48
C LEU A 54 33.15 36.06 41.54
N GLN A 55 34.24 36.76 41.27
CA GLN A 55 34.30 38.21 41.22
C GLN A 55 33.79 38.73 39.88
N THR A 56 33.41 40.01 39.82
CA THR A 56 32.89 40.66 38.61
C THR A 56 33.90 40.70 37.46
N ASP A 57 35.19 40.63 37.75
CA ASP A 57 36.28 40.57 36.76
C ASP A 57 36.63 39.13 36.32
N GLY A 58 35.82 38.14 36.72
CA GLY A 58 35.98 36.72 36.35
C GLY A 58 36.97 35.95 37.23
N LYS A 59 37.65 36.61 38.17
CA LYS A 59 38.56 35.95 39.12
C LYS A 59 37.79 35.20 40.20
N ILE A 60 38.41 34.19 40.79
CA ILE A 60 37.77 33.38 41.84
C ILE A 60 38.49 33.64 43.16
N LYS A 61 37.87 34.42 44.03
CA LYS A 61 38.35 34.61 45.40
C LYS A 61 38.03 33.35 46.20
N THR A 62 39.01 32.83 46.92
CA THR A 62 38.87 31.59 47.68
C THR A 62 39.40 31.76 49.10
N THR A 63 38.60 31.36 50.07
CA THR A 63 38.98 31.29 51.49
C THR A 63 39.01 29.84 51.95
N LEU A 64 40.14 29.42 52.51
CA LEU A 64 40.40 28.09 53.05
C LEU A 64 40.70 28.20 54.54
N ASN A 65 39.96 27.50 55.39
CA ASN A 65 40.31 27.34 56.80
C ASN A 65 40.28 25.87 57.19
N THR A 66 41.40 25.36 57.70
CA THR A 66 41.45 23.99 58.21
C THR A 66 42.43 23.85 59.36
N ALA A 67 42.01 23.12 60.40
CA ALA A 67 42.87 22.66 61.49
C ALA A 67 43.55 21.31 61.17
N ILE A 68 43.11 20.62 60.11
CA ILE A 68 43.66 19.33 59.65
C ILE A 68 44.03 19.47 58.17
N PRO A 69 45.27 19.88 57.87
CA PRO A 69 45.65 20.26 56.51
C PRO A 69 45.63 19.13 55.48
N SER A 70 45.64 17.87 55.92
CA SER A 70 45.54 16.72 55.02
C SER A 70 44.14 16.46 54.46
N ARG A 71 43.11 17.18 54.93
CA ARG A 71 41.70 16.86 54.66
C ARG A 71 40.91 17.87 53.82
N VAL A 72 41.48 19.03 53.49
CA VAL A 72 40.73 20.11 52.82
C VAL A 72 41.48 20.60 51.58
N ARG A 73 40.98 20.23 50.39
CA ARG A 73 41.58 20.58 49.10
C ARG A 73 40.53 20.84 48.02
N MET A 74 40.88 21.69 47.07
CA MET A 74 40.12 21.99 45.86
C MET A 74 40.72 21.26 44.67
N TYR A 75 39.87 20.75 43.79
CA TYR A 75 40.27 20.13 42.54
C TYR A 75 39.50 20.72 41.37
N TYR A 76 40.12 20.70 40.20
CA TYR A 76 39.51 21.16 38.97
C TYR A 76 38.49 20.14 38.48
N ALA A 77 37.22 20.54 38.35
CA ALA A 77 36.11 19.58 38.32
C ALA A 77 35.06 19.90 37.24
N ALA A 78 34.51 18.82 36.66
CA ALA A 78 33.41 18.86 35.71
C ALA A 78 32.05 18.89 36.41
N ASP A 79 31.85 17.99 37.37
CA ASP A 79 30.81 17.92 38.41
C ASP A 79 30.89 16.51 39.01
N GLY A 80 30.51 16.34 40.27
CA GLY A 80 30.49 15.01 40.92
C GLY A 80 31.80 14.21 40.73
N ALA A 81 31.69 13.06 40.04
CA ALA A 81 32.79 12.12 39.81
C ALA A 81 33.66 12.42 38.57
N GLU A 82 33.24 13.33 37.68
CA GLU A 82 33.99 13.71 36.48
C GLU A 82 34.93 14.90 36.74
N GLN A 83 36.15 14.81 36.22
CA GLN A 83 37.24 15.71 36.59
C GLN A 83 37.94 16.27 35.37
N TYR A 84 38.22 17.57 35.40
CA TYR A 84 39.00 18.19 34.35
C TYR A 84 40.47 17.88 34.53
N ARG A 85 41.03 17.34 33.46
CA ARG A 85 42.45 17.00 33.38
C ARG A 85 43.17 18.08 32.61
N VAL A 86 44.32 18.47 33.13
CA VAL A 86 45.18 19.51 32.55
C VAL A 86 46.34 18.86 31.81
N ASN A 87 46.82 19.53 30.77
CA ASN A 87 48.02 19.13 30.05
C ASN A 87 49.26 19.81 30.63
N LEU A 88 50.19 19.02 31.19
CA LEU A 88 51.43 19.53 31.77
C LEU A 88 52.45 20.00 30.74
N ASN A 89 52.28 19.69 29.45
CA ASN A 89 53.19 20.19 28.43
C ASN A 89 53.07 21.72 28.23
N ASP A 90 51.96 22.32 28.66
CA ASP A 90 51.70 23.76 28.51
C ASP A 90 50.83 24.38 29.62
N PHE A 91 50.83 23.77 30.81
CA PHE A 91 50.01 24.22 31.94
C PHE A 91 50.47 25.55 32.53
N THR A 92 49.53 26.46 32.77
CA THR A 92 49.74 27.72 33.49
C THR A 92 48.65 27.91 34.54
N PHE A 93 49.05 28.22 35.77
CA PHE A 93 48.18 28.61 36.88
C PHE A 93 48.63 29.95 37.44
N ASN A 94 47.82 30.99 37.23
CA ASN A 94 48.04 32.32 37.77
C ASN A 94 47.11 32.56 38.97
N TYR A 95 47.69 32.93 40.10
CA TYR A 95 46.97 33.16 41.35
C TYR A 95 47.65 34.22 42.20
N THR A 96 46.91 34.82 43.13
CA THR A 96 47.40 35.80 44.11
C THR A 96 47.12 35.26 45.50
N ILE A 97 48.06 35.41 46.43
CA ILE A 97 47.83 35.04 47.83
C ILE A 97 47.43 36.31 48.57
N ASP A 98 46.19 36.38 49.01
CA ASP A 98 45.61 37.58 49.62
C ASP A 98 45.95 37.62 51.12
N THR A 99 45.82 36.48 51.81
CA THR A 99 46.13 36.34 53.24
C THR A 99 46.74 34.97 53.54
N MET A 100 47.86 34.94 54.25
CA MET A 100 48.52 33.71 54.70
C MET A 100 49.31 33.95 55.99
N GLU A 101 49.25 33.02 56.93
CA GLU A 101 49.96 33.15 58.21
C GLU A 101 51.45 32.82 58.09
N ALA A 102 52.22 33.29 59.08
CA ALA A 102 53.64 32.98 59.14
C ALA A 102 53.85 31.48 59.47
N ASN A 103 54.80 30.83 58.79
CA ASN A 103 55.03 29.37 58.82
C ASN A 103 53.95 28.50 58.17
N ALA A 104 52.91 29.10 57.59
CA ALA A 104 51.91 28.37 56.83
C ALA A 104 52.51 27.73 55.56
N SER A 105 51.79 26.78 54.99
CA SER A 105 52.15 26.12 53.74
C SER A 105 50.94 25.66 52.94
N TYR A 106 51.08 25.57 51.62
CA TYR A 106 50.08 25.03 50.69
C TYR A 106 50.75 24.13 49.65
N LYS A 107 49.97 23.29 48.97
CA LYS A 107 50.43 22.37 47.94
C LYS A 107 49.68 22.63 46.62
N ILE A 108 50.43 22.68 45.53
CA ILE A 108 49.93 22.47 44.16
C ILE A 108 50.27 21.03 43.78
N ALA A 109 49.30 20.24 43.35
CA ALA A 109 49.50 18.82 43.06
C ALA A 109 48.92 18.42 41.70
N PHE A 110 49.61 17.48 41.06
CA PHE A 110 49.27 16.84 39.80
C PHE A 110 49.19 15.34 40.01
N LEU A 111 48.00 14.77 39.97
CA LEU A 111 47.74 13.38 40.36
C LEU A 111 47.26 12.53 39.19
N LYS A 112 47.47 11.23 39.28
CA LYS A 112 47.03 10.27 38.26
C LYS A 112 45.50 10.13 38.22
N LYS A 113 44.88 9.95 39.37
CA LYS A 113 43.43 9.75 39.52
C LYS A 113 42.91 10.31 40.85
N TRP A 114 41.59 10.44 40.97
CA TRP A 114 40.94 11.00 42.15
C TRP A 114 41.18 10.17 43.41
N ASP A 115 41.08 8.85 43.30
CA ASP A 115 41.19 7.93 44.44
C ASP A 115 42.59 7.90 45.07
N ASP A 116 43.56 8.61 44.49
CA ASP A 116 44.91 8.77 45.02
C ASP A 116 44.96 9.74 46.23
N PHE A 117 43.84 9.87 46.94
CA PHE A 117 43.62 10.72 48.11
C PHE A 117 43.59 9.86 49.39
N PRO A 118 44.16 10.30 50.55
CA PRO A 118 44.88 11.55 50.82
C PRO A 118 46.39 11.46 50.55
N LEU A 119 46.97 12.61 50.20
CA LEU A 119 48.37 12.88 49.81
C LEU A 119 49.45 12.50 50.84
N ASP A 120 49.13 11.73 51.86
CA ASP A 120 50.09 11.41 52.91
C ASP A 120 50.62 9.96 52.77
N ILE A 121 49.95 9.09 51.99
CA ILE A 121 50.41 7.70 51.75
C ILE A 121 49.73 6.94 50.58
N TRP A 122 48.61 7.44 50.03
CA TRP A 122 47.70 6.62 49.20
C TRP A 122 47.65 6.99 47.71
N GLY A 123 48.46 7.97 47.28
CA GLY A 123 48.39 8.53 45.93
C GLY A 123 49.63 8.40 45.06
N THR A 124 49.43 8.59 43.75
CA THR A 124 50.48 8.63 42.75
C THR A 124 50.46 9.97 42.01
N GLY A 125 51.56 10.72 42.08
CA GLY A 125 51.60 12.07 41.51
C GLY A 125 52.82 12.89 41.85
N LEU A 126 52.81 14.16 41.45
CA LEU A 126 53.81 15.18 41.78
C LEU A 126 53.12 16.33 42.52
N ALA A 127 53.66 16.79 43.64
CA ALA A 127 53.21 18.03 44.26
C ALA A 127 54.36 18.95 44.63
N PHE A 128 54.05 20.23 44.71
CA PHE A 128 54.96 21.29 45.11
C PHE A 128 54.43 21.89 46.40
N LEU A 129 55.14 21.66 47.50
CA LEU A 129 54.86 22.28 48.79
C LEU A 129 55.49 23.67 48.83
N MET A 130 54.66 24.68 48.99
CA MET A 130 55.06 26.07 49.18
C MET A 130 54.97 26.39 50.67
N LYS A 131 56.09 26.77 51.29
CA LYS A 131 56.14 27.11 52.72
C LYS A 131 56.60 28.54 52.91
N ASN A 132 55.77 29.32 53.60
CA ASN A 132 56.09 30.67 54.04
C ASN A 132 57.07 30.59 55.22
N ASP A 133 58.24 31.22 55.11
CA ASP A 133 59.10 31.42 56.26
C ASP A 133 58.70 32.68 57.04
N ASN A 134 58.98 32.72 58.34
CA ASN A 134 58.62 33.83 59.24
C ASN A 134 59.17 35.22 58.81
N GLY A 135 59.91 35.31 57.70
CA GLY A 135 60.53 36.53 57.17
C GLY A 135 60.14 36.87 55.72
N GLY A 136 59.03 36.32 55.21
CA GLY A 136 58.45 36.68 53.91
C GLY A 136 58.98 35.90 52.71
N ALA A 137 59.85 34.90 52.89
CA ALA A 137 60.36 34.09 51.80
C ALA A 137 59.54 32.81 51.57
N TYR A 138 59.49 32.34 50.32
CA TYR A 138 58.88 31.07 49.94
C TYR A 138 59.91 29.97 49.72
N ASN A 139 59.73 28.86 50.42
CA ASN A 139 60.45 27.62 50.12
C ASN A 139 59.54 26.71 49.28
N ILE A 140 60.06 26.26 48.14
CA ILE A 140 59.39 25.30 47.27
C ILE A 140 60.05 23.93 47.42
N LYS A 141 59.24 22.91 47.71
CA LYS A 141 59.70 21.52 47.82
C LYS A 141 58.88 20.61 46.91
N PRO A 142 59.49 20.03 45.86
CA PRO A 142 58.82 19.02 45.04
C PRO A 142 58.82 17.66 45.74
N TYR A 143 57.66 17.02 45.75
CA TYR A 143 57.40 15.70 46.30
C TYR A 143 56.81 14.80 45.23
N LEU A 144 57.40 13.62 45.05
CA LEU A 144 56.81 12.54 44.30
C LEU A 144 56.00 11.66 45.25
N TYR A 145 54.77 11.35 44.88
CA TYR A 145 53.92 10.42 45.60
C TYR A 145 53.87 9.12 44.84
N GLU A 146 54.07 8.02 45.58
CA GLU A 146 53.91 6.68 45.07
C GLU A 146 53.03 5.88 46.03
N ARG A 147 51.96 5.30 45.49
CA ARG A 147 50.94 4.59 46.25
C ARG A 147 51.57 3.47 47.08
N GLY A 148 51.36 3.52 48.41
CA GLY A 148 51.87 2.51 49.34
C GLY A 148 53.32 2.73 49.81
N VAL A 149 54.04 3.70 49.23
CA VAL A 149 55.40 4.09 49.63
C VAL A 149 55.39 5.40 50.44
N GLY A 150 54.50 6.33 50.08
CA GLY A 150 54.40 7.65 50.72
C GLY A 150 55.01 8.77 49.89
N GLU A 151 55.22 9.93 50.51
CA GLU A 151 55.86 11.08 49.85
C GLU A 151 57.38 10.91 49.84
N THR A 152 57.98 10.97 48.65
CA THR A 152 59.43 11.01 48.46
C THR A 152 59.80 12.42 48.02
N GLN A 153 60.58 13.13 48.86
CA GLN A 153 61.14 14.40 48.45
C GLN A 153 62.15 14.16 47.33
N LEU A 154 61.98 14.81 46.18
CA LEU A 154 62.83 14.57 45.00
C LEU A 154 64.22 15.23 45.10
N SER A 155 64.59 15.80 46.24
CA SER A 155 65.90 16.43 46.43
C SER A 155 66.42 16.31 47.87
N ASP A 156 67.45 15.48 48.06
CA ASP A 156 68.30 15.50 49.27
C ASP A 156 69.34 16.64 49.21
N LYS A 157 69.48 17.30 48.05
CA LYS A 157 70.32 18.47 47.82
C LYS A 157 69.64 19.38 46.78
N ASN A 158 68.85 20.36 47.24
CA ASN A 158 68.66 21.68 46.64
C ASN A 158 67.48 22.37 47.33
N TRP A 159 67.80 23.20 48.31
CA TRP A 159 66.94 24.32 48.69
C TRP A 159 67.02 25.29 47.52
N PHE A 160 66.00 25.36 46.66
CA PHE A 160 65.93 26.48 45.73
C PHE A 160 65.38 27.66 46.52
N LEU A 161 66.31 28.36 47.18
CA LEU A 161 66.09 29.64 47.80
C LEU A 161 65.64 30.61 46.71
N VAL A 162 64.34 30.88 46.68
CA VAL A 162 63.79 32.09 46.09
C VAL A 162 64.39 33.21 46.98
N TYR A 163 65.44 33.93 46.55
CA TYR A 163 65.87 35.32 46.90
C TYR A 163 67.41 35.56 47.03
N ASP A 164 67.83 36.69 46.43
CA ASP A 164 69.06 37.47 46.68
C ASP A 164 68.92 38.25 48.00
N ASN A 165 69.99 38.35 48.77
CA ASN A 165 69.97 38.47 50.23
C ASN A 165 69.89 39.91 50.77
N SER A 166 69.43 40.90 49.99
CA SER A 166 69.48 42.32 50.41
C SER A 166 68.14 43.03 50.63
N THR A 167 67.00 42.58 50.09
CA THR A 167 65.68 43.18 50.38
C THR A 167 64.57 42.16 50.14
N ARG A 168 63.92 41.67 51.20
CA ARG A 168 62.86 40.63 51.10
C ARG A 168 61.49 41.27 50.78
N PRO A 169 60.95 41.14 49.57
CA PRO A 169 59.63 41.66 49.24
C PRO A 169 58.54 40.66 49.71
N SER A 170 57.43 41.17 50.23
CA SER A 170 56.27 40.33 50.57
C SER A 170 55.63 39.75 49.30
N HIS A 171 55.22 38.50 49.37
CA HIS A 171 54.45 37.81 48.32
C HIS A 171 52.93 38.06 48.42
N LEU A 172 52.45 38.57 49.56
CA LEU A 172 51.03 38.82 49.79
C LEU A 172 50.53 39.91 48.83
N GLY A 173 49.37 39.69 48.24
CA GLY A 173 48.76 40.55 47.24
C GLY A 173 49.50 40.60 45.89
N LYS A 174 50.51 39.74 45.67
CA LYS A 174 51.28 39.67 44.41
C LYS A 174 50.82 38.50 43.54
N SER A 175 50.79 38.73 42.23
CA SER A 175 50.47 37.68 41.26
C SER A 175 51.63 36.69 41.14
N ILE A 176 51.28 35.41 41.20
CA ILE A 176 52.16 34.26 41.13
C ILE A 176 51.75 33.45 39.92
N THR A 177 52.68 33.24 39.00
CA THR A 177 52.50 32.37 37.84
C THR A 177 53.24 31.07 38.08
N PHE A 178 52.53 29.95 38.20
CA PHE A 178 53.08 28.60 38.23
C PHE A 178 52.88 27.96 36.85
N LYS A 179 53.96 27.46 36.23
CA LYS A 179 53.94 26.97 34.85
C LYS A 179 54.62 25.60 34.72
N SER A 180 54.10 24.75 33.84
CA SER A 180 54.77 23.56 33.32
C SER A 180 54.86 23.66 31.80
N GLU A 181 56.04 23.35 31.26
CA GLU A 181 56.31 23.45 29.83
C GLU A 181 57.04 22.20 29.33
N ASP A 182 56.75 21.79 28.11
CA ASP A 182 57.51 20.74 27.42
C ASP A 182 58.96 21.18 27.18
N ALA A 183 59.89 20.32 27.58
CA ALA A 183 61.33 20.48 27.37
C ALA A 183 61.94 19.17 26.84
N GLY A 184 61.29 18.54 25.86
CA GLY A 184 61.74 17.30 25.24
C GLY A 184 61.46 16.09 26.12
N ASP A 185 62.51 15.42 26.60
CA ASP A 185 62.38 14.27 27.52
C ASP A 185 61.98 14.68 28.95
N ASN A 186 61.91 15.98 29.24
CA ASN A 186 61.59 16.54 30.54
C ASN A 186 60.39 17.48 30.46
N LEU A 187 59.76 17.73 31.61
CA LEU A 187 58.89 18.87 31.85
C LEU A 187 59.65 19.91 32.66
N LEU A 188 59.65 21.16 32.21
CA LEU A 188 60.16 22.30 32.97
C LEU A 188 59.02 22.87 33.81
N PHE A 189 59.15 22.76 35.13
CA PHE A 189 58.26 23.49 36.05
C PHE A 189 58.93 24.78 36.48
N SER A 190 58.20 25.89 36.38
CA SER A 190 58.65 27.19 36.82
C SER A 190 57.61 27.93 37.66
N MET A 191 58.06 28.83 38.51
CA MET A 191 57.19 29.73 39.26
C MET A 191 57.80 31.13 39.25
N LYS A 192 56.98 32.15 39.03
CA LYS A 192 57.40 33.56 38.95
C LYS A 192 56.45 34.45 39.74
N PHE A 193 57.00 35.48 40.39
CA PHE A 193 56.23 36.58 41.00
C PHE A 193 56.24 37.78 40.04
N ASP A 194 55.08 38.15 39.54
CA ASP A 194 54.93 39.31 38.68
C ASP A 194 54.89 40.57 39.58
N GLU A 195 55.77 41.55 39.30
CA GLU A 195 56.00 42.85 40.01
C GLU A 195 57.23 43.00 40.92
N VAL A 196 58.16 42.03 41.04
CA VAL A 196 59.36 42.21 41.87
C VAL A 196 60.59 42.58 41.04
N SER A 197 60.82 43.88 40.82
CA SER A 197 62.08 44.46 40.30
C SER A 197 62.52 43.99 38.90
N GLU A 198 63.62 44.55 38.37
CA GLU A 198 64.21 44.14 37.08
C GLU A 198 64.60 42.65 37.02
N ASN A 199 64.68 41.96 38.18
CA ASN A 199 64.92 40.53 38.29
C ASN A 199 63.76 39.83 39.04
N PRO A 200 62.77 39.26 38.32
CA PRO A 200 61.69 38.52 38.96
C PRO A 200 62.25 37.27 39.63
N VAL A 201 61.81 37.00 40.85
CA VAL A 201 62.32 35.83 41.57
C VAL A 201 61.61 34.60 41.08
N THR A 202 62.40 33.60 40.66
CA THR A 202 61.90 32.45 39.94
C THR A 202 62.37 31.13 40.53
N TYR A 203 61.48 30.15 40.56
CA TYR A 203 61.82 28.74 40.68
C TYR A 203 61.81 28.13 39.29
N ARG A 204 62.78 27.26 38.98
CA ARG A 204 62.84 26.49 37.74
C ARG A 204 63.47 25.12 38.01
N ASN A 205 62.81 24.05 37.60
CA ASN A 205 63.35 22.71 37.74
C ASN A 205 62.84 21.77 36.63
N PHE A 206 63.71 20.89 36.16
CA PHE A 206 63.37 19.87 35.15
C PHE A 206 62.99 18.57 35.83
N PHE A 207 61.87 18.00 35.42
CA PHE A 207 61.42 16.67 35.85
C PHE A 207 61.35 15.77 34.63
N PRO A 208 62.09 14.63 34.60
CA PRO A 208 61.98 13.65 33.54
C PRO A 208 60.54 13.19 33.32
N LYS A 209 60.07 13.16 32.07
CA LYS A 209 58.74 12.61 31.74
C LYS A 209 58.62 11.14 32.15
N SER A 210 59.73 10.41 32.20
CA SER A 210 59.80 9.04 32.71
C SER A 210 59.27 8.90 34.14
N TYR A 211 59.45 9.90 35.01
CA TYR A 211 58.93 9.85 36.39
C TYR A 211 57.41 9.71 36.44
N PHE A 212 56.72 10.32 35.46
CA PHE A 212 55.27 10.26 35.30
C PHE A 212 54.86 8.96 34.59
N ILE A 213 55.51 8.63 33.46
CA ILE A 213 55.20 7.46 32.63
C ILE A 213 55.38 6.14 33.40
N GLU A 214 56.48 5.98 34.13
CA GLU A 214 56.76 4.77 34.94
C GLU A 214 55.69 4.52 36.02
N ARG A 215 54.99 5.57 36.44
CA ARG A 215 53.89 5.54 37.42
C ARG A 215 52.52 5.45 36.75
N GLY A 216 52.51 5.32 35.43
CA GLY A 216 51.32 5.27 34.57
C GLY A 216 50.53 6.57 34.59
N MET A 217 51.18 7.71 34.75
CA MET A 217 50.58 9.02 34.56
C MET A 217 50.74 9.46 33.10
N ASP A 218 49.65 9.95 32.52
CA ASP A 218 49.67 10.65 31.24
C ASP A 218 49.83 12.15 31.49
N VAL A 219 50.97 12.70 31.11
CA VAL A 219 51.29 14.13 31.29
C VAL A 219 50.36 15.06 30.50
N THR A 220 49.66 14.56 29.48
CA THR A 220 48.65 15.33 28.74
C THR A 220 47.30 15.38 29.47
N SER A 221 47.14 14.56 30.52
CA SER A 221 45.85 14.29 31.14
C SER A 221 46.00 13.97 32.64
N VAL A 222 46.45 14.96 33.42
CA VAL A 222 46.61 14.84 34.88
C VAL A 222 45.57 15.64 35.66
N LEU A 223 45.30 15.25 36.89
CA LEU A 223 44.41 16.00 37.77
C LEU A 223 45.13 17.14 38.46
N PHE A 224 44.59 18.35 38.36
CA PHE A 224 45.09 19.52 39.08
C PHE A 224 44.38 19.68 40.43
N MET A 225 45.17 19.85 41.49
CA MET A 225 44.68 20.10 42.85
C MET A 225 45.45 21.21 43.54
N PHE A 226 44.73 21.95 44.38
CA PHE A 226 45.27 22.95 45.29
C PHE A 226 44.78 22.69 46.71
N GLY A 227 45.64 22.82 47.72
CA GLY A 227 45.17 22.76 49.10
C GLY A 227 46.16 23.25 50.13
N VAL A 228 45.65 23.68 51.28
CA VAL A 228 46.46 24.11 52.42
C VAL A 228 47.14 22.91 53.06
N ASN A 229 48.42 23.04 53.39
CA ASN A 229 49.22 22.01 54.05
C ASN A 229 49.55 22.33 55.52
N ASP A 230 49.52 23.60 55.93
CA ASP A 230 49.44 24.03 57.33
C ASP A 230 49.08 25.52 57.35
N ASN A 231 48.16 25.95 58.21
CA ASN A 231 47.89 27.38 58.45
C ASN A 231 47.44 27.63 59.90
N GLY A 232 47.73 26.69 60.81
CA GLY A 232 47.37 26.81 62.23
C GLY A 232 45.87 26.97 62.52
N GLY A 233 44.97 26.54 61.63
CA GLY A 233 43.51 26.69 61.81
C GLY A 233 42.96 28.09 61.55
N LYS A 234 43.73 28.96 60.90
CA LYS A 234 43.31 30.31 60.48
C LYS A 234 42.95 30.34 58.99
N ASP A 235 42.39 31.46 58.55
CA ASP A 235 42.00 31.67 57.16
C ASP A 235 43.24 31.82 56.26
N PHE A 236 43.22 31.11 55.13
CA PHE A 236 44.11 31.25 54.00
C PHE A 236 43.27 31.78 52.84
N GLU A 237 43.54 32.99 52.39
CA GLU A 237 42.83 33.61 51.27
C GLU A 237 43.74 33.67 50.05
N PHE A 238 43.22 33.22 48.92
CA PHE A 238 43.88 33.37 47.63
C PHE A 238 42.86 33.61 46.53
N THR A 239 43.29 34.32 45.49
CA THR A 239 42.49 34.62 44.32
C THR A 239 43.08 33.88 43.13
N ILE A 240 42.27 33.06 42.46
CA ILE A 240 42.62 32.41 41.21
C ILE A 240 42.35 33.42 40.10
N ASN A 241 43.41 33.80 39.39
CA ASN A 241 43.32 34.74 38.28
C ASN A 241 43.04 34.00 36.97
N GLU A 242 43.77 32.90 36.72
CA GLU A 242 43.65 32.14 35.47
C GLU A 242 44.20 30.71 35.63
N ILE A 243 43.58 29.76 34.92
CA ILE A 243 44.17 28.46 34.60
C ILE A 243 44.07 28.26 33.09
N THR A 244 45.19 27.98 32.44
CA THR A 244 45.27 27.75 30.98
C THR A 244 46.16 26.57 30.66
N ASP A 245 45.70 25.77 29.70
CA ASP A 245 46.41 24.64 29.10
C ASP A 245 45.72 24.25 27.79
N SER A 246 46.37 23.41 26.98
CA SER A 246 45.82 22.96 25.70
C SER A 246 44.46 22.24 25.81
N ASN A 247 44.16 21.52 26.90
CA ASN A 247 42.84 20.88 27.07
C ASN A 247 41.75 21.92 27.30
N LYS A 248 42.04 23.03 27.99
CA LYS A 248 41.11 24.17 28.11
C LYS A 248 40.88 24.87 26.79
N VAL A 249 41.94 25.14 26.04
CA VAL A 249 41.82 25.76 24.71
C VAL A 249 40.99 24.88 23.76
N ALA A 250 41.24 23.57 23.74
CA ALA A 250 40.47 22.63 22.93
C ALA A 250 38.99 22.58 23.34
N TYR A 251 38.70 22.55 24.64
CA TYR A 251 37.33 22.62 25.14
C TYR A 251 36.62 23.92 24.71
N ASP A 252 37.27 25.07 24.89
CA ASP A 252 36.67 26.37 24.57
C ASP A 252 36.39 26.50 23.07
N ALA A 253 37.27 25.98 22.22
CA ALA A 253 37.09 25.96 20.77
C ALA A 253 35.97 25.01 20.32
N ALA A 254 35.82 23.84 20.96
CA ALA A 254 34.85 22.82 20.56
C ALA A 254 33.45 23.04 21.15
N TYR A 255 33.36 23.56 22.38
CA TYR A 255 32.11 23.60 23.15
C TYR A 255 31.92 24.92 23.90
N GLY A 256 32.93 25.35 24.67
CA GLY A 256 32.76 26.38 25.71
C GLY A 256 32.35 27.76 25.18
N ILE A 257 32.99 28.25 24.12
CA ILE A 257 32.70 29.59 23.58
C ILE A 257 31.29 29.66 23.01
N ALA A 258 30.91 28.69 22.17
CA ALA A 258 29.58 28.64 21.56
C ALA A 258 28.46 28.56 22.62
N ALA A 259 28.63 27.70 23.63
CA ALA A 259 27.68 27.57 24.72
C ALA A 259 27.53 28.86 25.54
N ARG A 260 28.63 29.52 25.90
CA ARG A 260 28.59 30.79 26.64
C ARG A 260 27.93 31.91 25.83
N THR A 261 28.20 32.00 24.53
CA THR A 261 27.52 32.95 23.64
C THR A 261 26.02 32.69 23.67
N LEU A 262 25.60 31.44 23.45
CA LEU A 262 24.19 31.04 23.49
C LEU A 262 23.50 31.41 24.83
N PHE A 263 24.12 31.09 25.96
CA PHE A 263 23.55 31.43 27.27
C PHE A 263 23.50 32.93 27.51
N SER A 264 24.48 33.69 27.01
CA SER A 264 24.46 35.15 27.09
C SER A 264 23.32 35.77 26.28
N GLU A 265 22.92 35.15 25.16
CA GLU A 265 21.75 35.59 24.39
C GLU A 265 20.45 35.41 25.16
N VAL A 266 20.31 34.29 25.88
CA VAL A 266 19.17 34.08 26.79
C VAL A 266 19.19 35.09 27.93
N GLU A 267 20.36 35.35 28.51
CA GLU A 267 20.51 36.36 29.56
C GLU A 267 20.20 37.79 29.08
N ALA A 268 20.33 38.08 27.79
CA ALA A 268 19.96 39.38 27.22
C ALA A 268 18.44 39.62 27.10
N ILE A 269 17.60 38.58 27.21
CA ILE A 269 16.14 38.74 27.17
C ILE A 269 15.69 39.51 28.41
N ASP A 270 15.02 40.67 28.25
CA ASP A 270 14.48 41.45 29.36
C ASP A 270 13.02 41.03 29.66
N PRO A 271 12.74 40.34 30.79
CA PRO A 271 11.38 39.94 31.14
C PRO A 271 10.43 41.12 31.38
N SER A 272 10.96 42.32 31.62
CA SER A 272 10.17 43.53 31.89
C SER A 272 9.75 44.26 30.61
N ASN A 273 10.37 43.94 29.48
CA ASN A 273 10.12 44.56 28.18
C ASN A 273 10.30 43.54 27.06
N LEU A 274 9.43 42.52 27.07
CA LEU A 274 9.48 41.42 26.12
C LEU A 274 9.16 41.87 24.70
N GLU A 275 9.98 41.45 23.73
CA GLU A 275 9.71 41.64 22.31
C GLU A 275 8.71 40.57 21.83
N THR A 276 7.62 41.00 21.22
CA THR A 276 6.50 40.15 20.77
C THR A 276 6.39 40.06 19.24
N SER A 277 7.45 40.41 18.51
CA SER A 277 7.51 40.28 17.06
C SER A 277 7.57 38.80 16.65
N ILE A 278 7.14 38.45 15.43
CA ILE A 278 7.24 37.07 14.91
C ILE A 278 8.68 36.57 14.95
N THR A 279 9.64 37.41 14.57
CA THR A 279 11.08 37.12 14.68
C THR A 279 11.50 36.79 16.11
N ALA A 280 11.01 37.54 17.10
CA ALA A 280 11.33 37.28 18.51
C ALA A 280 10.72 35.96 19.02
N ILE A 281 9.51 35.60 18.57
CA ILE A 281 8.87 34.32 18.89
C ILE A 281 9.71 33.16 18.36
N HIS A 282 10.08 33.17 17.08
CA HIS A 282 10.95 32.13 16.51
C HIS A 282 12.28 32.05 17.25
N ARG A 283 12.92 33.20 17.49
CA ARG A 283 14.19 33.26 18.22
C ARG A 283 14.08 32.63 19.61
N TYR A 284 13.00 32.89 20.35
CA TYR A 284 12.78 32.30 21.66
C TYR A 284 12.75 30.76 21.62
N TYR A 285 11.95 30.18 20.72
CA TYR A 285 11.84 28.72 20.63
C TYR A 285 13.11 28.05 20.06
N HIS A 286 13.85 28.72 19.18
CA HIS A 286 15.18 28.29 18.74
C HIS A 286 16.18 28.27 19.90
N LEU A 287 16.29 29.37 20.66
CA LEU A 287 17.17 29.42 21.84
C LEU A 287 16.82 28.31 22.84
N ARG A 288 15.52 28.05 23.07
CA ARG A 288 15.06 26.96 23.94
C ARG A 288 15.52 25.59 23.46
N GLN A 289 15.40 25.31 22.16
CA GLN A 289 15.87 24.05 21.57
C GLN A 289 17.40 23.94 21.65
N GLU A 290 18.13 24.95 21.20
CA GLU A 290 19.60 24.95 21.17
C GLU A 290 20.20 24.80 22.58
N VAL A 291 19.68 25.54 23.57
CA VAL A 291 20.14 25.43 24.96
C VAL A 291 19.93 24.02 25.48
N SER A 292 18.77 23.40 25.19
CA SER A 292 18.48 22.03 25.62
C SER A 292 19.50 21.02 25.07
N LEU A 293 19.90 21.17 23.80
CA LEU A 293 20.81 20.28 23.07
C LEU A 293 22.30 20.44 23.45
N THR A 294 22.70 21.54 24.09
CA THR A 294 24.09 21.72 24.53
C THR A 294 24.56 20.59 25.46
N SER A 295 25.76 20.05 25.24
CA SER A 295 26.33 18.94 26.01
C SER A 295 27.84 19.11 26.20
N ASN A 296 28.48 18.22 26.97
CA ASN A 296 29.92 18.21 27.23
C ASN A 296 30.48 19.48 27.91
N LEU A 297 29.69 20.17 28.72
CA LEU A 297 30.02 21.48 29.31
C LEU A 297 30.84 21.39 30.61
N ARG A 298 31.63 22.43 30.89
CA ARG A 298 32.29 22.72 32.19
C ARG A 298 31.31 23.00 33.31
N LYS A 299 31.70 22.78 34.57
CA LYS A 299 30.83 22.98 35.73
C LYS A 299 30.21 24.38 35.71
N SER A 300 31.04 25.40 35.52
CA SER A 300 30.59 26.79 35.41
C SER A 300 29.63 27.02 34.23
N ASP A 301 29.94 26.46 33.05
CA ASP A 301 29.09 26.56 31.86
C ASP A 301 27.77 25.78 32.03
N ARG A 302 27.76 24.65 32.76
CA ARG A 302 26.55 23.90 33.13
C ARG A 302 25.66 24.69 34.07
N TYR A 303 26.26 25.39 35.03
CA TYR A 303 25.50 26.30 35.88
C TYR A 303 24.84 27.40 35.04
N SER A 304 25.57 28.01 34.10
CA SER A 304 25.01 28.98 33.15
C SER A 304 23.89 28.39 32.28
N LYS A 305 24.03 27.14 31.82
CA LYS A 305 22.94 26.41 31.15
C LYS A 305 21.69 26.30 32.03
N THR A 306 21.87 25.96 33.30
CA THR A 306 20.76 25.87 34.27
C THR A 306 20.07 27.21 34.46
N GLN A 307 20.83 28.32 34.57
CA GLN A 307 20.25 29.67 34.65
C GLN A 307 19.49 30.04 33.39
N ALA A 308 20.08 29.80 32.20
CA ALA A 308 19.42 30.03 30.93
C ALA A 308 18.12 29.22 30.80
N ASN A 309 18.13 27.94 31.17
CA ASN A 309 16.93 27.09 31.19
C ASN A 309 15.87 27.60 32.16
N ASN A 310 16.26 28.00 33.38
CA ASN A 310 15.33 28.56 34.36
C ASN A 310 14.67 29.84 33.83
N LYS A 311 15.43 30.69 33.15
CA LYS A 311 14.93 31.92 32.54
C LYS A 311 13.96 31.63 31.39
N LEU A 312 14.33 30.74 30.47
CA LEU A 312 13.44 30.29 29.40
C LEU A 312 12.15 29.70 29.98
N ASN A 313 12.25 28.74 30.90
CA ASN A 313 11.08 28.14 31.55
C ASN A 313 10.17 29.17 32.25
N SER A 314 10.73 30.24 32.82
CA SER A 314 9.94 31.31 33.44
C SER A 314 9.13 32.15 32.43
N LEU A 315 9.52 32.11 31.15
CA LEU A 315 8.89 32.84 30.05
C LEU A 315 7.97 31.96 29.19
N ASP A 316 7.99 30.62 29.38
CA ASP A 316 7.26 29.65 28.55
C ASP A 316 5.76 29.99 28.45
N GLU A 317 5.08 30.25 29.58
CA GLU A 317 3.65 30.57 29.58
C GLU A 317 3.37 31.91 28.86
N THR A 318 4.27 32.88 28.97
CA THR A 318 4.10 34.20 28.35
C THR A 318 4.26 34.10 26.83
N TYR A 319 5.30 33.44 26.34
CA TYR A 319 5.48 33.23 24.90
C TYR A 319 4.42 32.30 24.31
N ALA A 320 3.92 31.30 25.05
CA ALA A 320 2.80 30.49 24.61
C ALA A 320 1.52 31.33 24.39
N ASN A 321 1.21 32.25 25.32
CA ASN A 321 0.07 33.16 25.16
C ASN A 321 0.25 34.12 23.98
N ILE A 322 1.47 34.65 23.77
CA ILE A 322 1.77 35.48 22.59
C ILE A 322 1.57 34.69 21.29
N VAL A 323 1.96 33.41 21.25
CA VAL A 323 1.72 32.54 20.09
C VAL A 323 0.23 32.36 19.82
N VAL A 324 -0.60 32.20 20.85
CA VAL A 324 -2.07 32.15 20.70
C VAL A 324 -2.60 33.46 20.10
N GLU A 325 -2.15 34.61 20.57
CA GLU A 325 -2.55 35.93 20.05
C GLU A 325 -2.09 36.14 18.59
N LYS A 326 -0.91 35.62 18.24
CA LYS A 326 -0.26 35.78 16.92
C LYS A 326 -0.49 34.62 15.96
N LYS A 327 -1.37 33.68 16.30
CA LYS A 327 -1.62 32.44 15.58
C LYS A 327 -1.79 32.62 14.05
N VAL A 328 -2.60 33.59 13.62
CA VAL A 328 -2.85 33.84 12.19
C VAL A 328 -1.60 34.37 11.47
N GLU A 329 -0.82 35.24 12.11
CA GLU A 329 0.42 35.77 11.54
C GLU A 329 1.52 34.69 11.46
N LEU A 330 1.54 33.77 12.42
CA LEU A 330 2.52 32.67 12.48
C LEU A 330 2.21 31.54 11.50
N PHE A 331 0.94 31.14 11.40
CA PHE A 331 0.56 29.90 10.72
C PHE A 331 -0.42 30.07 9.56
N GLY A 332 -1.03 31.25 9.40
CA GLY A 332 -2.11 31.47 8.44
C GLY A 332 -1.70 31.31 6.98
N ALA A 333 -0.40 31.34 6.66
CA ALA A 333 0.11 31.13 5.31
C ALA A 333 0.21 29.65 4.92
N TYR A 334 0.13 28.72 5.87
CA TYR A 334 0.33 27.28 5.63
C TYR A 334 -0.99 26.55 5.39
N ASP A 335 -1.60 26.84 4.24
CA ASP A 335 -2.79 26.13 3.77
C ASP A 335 -2.43 24.94 2.84
N GLU A 336 -3.45 24.31 2.28
CA GLU A 336 -3.28 23.20 1.34
C GLU A 336 -2.52 23.60 0.07
N ALA A 337 -2.60 24.86 -0.37
CA ALA A 337 -1.93 25.36 -1.56
C ALA A 337 -0.46 25.78 -1.32
N PHE A 338 -0.05 25.97 -0.07
CA PHE A 338 1.31 26.39 0.26
C PHE A 338 2.36 25.36 -0.19
N GLU A 339 3.33 25.76 -1.00
CA GLU A 339 4.43 24.89 -1.44
C GLU A 339 5.66 25.05 -0.55
N VAL A 340 6.25 23.91 -0.16
CA VAL A 340 7.55 23.90 0.53
C VAL A 340 8.65 23.82 -0.53
N THR A 341 9.60 24.74 -0.45
CA THR A 341 10.75 24.82 -1.36
C THR A 341 12.04 24.92 -0.56
N THR A 342 13.18 24.68 -1.19
CA THR A 342 14.50 24.88 -0.56
C THR A 342 14.69 26.30 -0.05
N GLU A 343 14.07 27.30 -0.68
CA GLU A 343 14.19 28.72 -0.28
C GLU A 343 13.41 29.05 0.99
N ASN A 344 12.25 28.43 1.21
CA ASN A 344 11.40 28.70 2.38
C ASN A 344 11.54 27.67 3.51
N LEU A 345 12.27 26.57 3.28
CA LEU A 345 12.37 25.42 4.19
C LEU A 345 12.73 25.80 5.63
N GLU A 346 13.72 26.66 5.82
CA GLU A 346 14.15 27.06 7.17
C GLU A 346 13.09 27.90 7.88
N SER A 347 12.35 28.75 7.16
CA SER A 347 11.22 29.49 7.71
C SER A 347 10.09 28.53 8.13
N VAL A 348 9.81 27.52 7.29
CA VAL A 348 8.76 26.52 7.55
C VAL A 348 9.12 25.66 8.77
N LYS A 349 10.35 25.14 8.83
CA LYS A 349 10.87 24.38 9.98
C LYS A 349 10.82 25.20 11.26
N SER A 350 11.17 26.48 11.17
CA SER A 350 11.10 27.41 12.30
C SER A 350 9.65 27.57 12.82
N SER A 351 8.66 27.66 11.93
CA SER A 351 7.24 27.70 12.32
C SER A 351 6.76 26.38 12.93
N LEU A 352 7.16 25.23 12.36
CA LEU A 352 6.84 23.92 12.93
C LEU A 352 7.45 23.73 14.33
N LEU A 353 8.65 24.25 14.58
CA LEU A 353 9.27 24.23 15.91
C LEU A 353 8.40 25.00 16.93
N VAL A 354 7.93 26.20 16.55
CA VAL A 354 7.03 27.02 17.39
C VAL A 354 5.73 26.27 17.63
N TYR A 355 5.10 25.74 16.58
CA TYR A 355 3.85 24.99 16.67
C TYR A 355 4.01 23.75 17.57
N ASN A 356 4.99 22.90 17.34
CA ASN A 356 5.21 21.69 18.15
C ASN A 356 5.46 22.00 19.64
N SER A 357 6.09 23.14 19.93
CA SER A 357 6.31 23.59 21.29
C SER A 357 5.06 24.17 21.96
N THR A 358 4.03 24.52 21.19
CA THR A 358 2.82 25.22 21.67
C THR A 358 1.50 24.53 21.32
N LYS A 359 1.54 23.40 20.63
CA LYS A 359 0.38 22.64 20.14
C LYS A 359 -0.69 22.43 21.23
N THR A 360 -0.27 22.07 22.44
CA THR A 360 -1.18 21.82 23.57
C THR A 360 -1.93 23.06 24.04
N VAL A 361 -1.38 24.25 23.82
CA VAL A 361 -2.01 25.53 24.22
C VAL A 361 -2.85 26.11 23.07
N LEU A 362 -2.47 25.83 21.82
CA LEU A 362 -3.22 26.24 20.64
C LEU A 362 -4.55 25.51 20.47
N ASP A 363 -4.59 24.22 20.84
CA ASP A 363 -5.78 23.34 20.85
C ASP A 363 -6.70 23.54 19.63
N ASP A 364 -6.13 23.37 18.42
CA ASP A 364 -6.82 23.59 17.14
C ASP A 364 -6.59 22.42 16.18
N THR A 365 -7.62 21.61 16.00
CA THR A 365 -7.61 20.44 15.10
C THR A 365 -7.37 20.80 13.63
N GLU A 366 -7.90 21.93 13.15
CA GLU A 366 -7.70 22.34 11.74
C GLU A 366 -6.27 22.84 11.50
N LEU A 367 -5.65 23.45 12.51
CA LEU A 367 -4.23 23.78 12.47
C LEU A 367 -3.36 22.52 12.57
N ASP A 368 -3.77 21.52 13.36
CA ASP A 368 -3.08 20.24 13.46
C ASP A 368 -2.97 19.55 12.09
N GLU A 369 -4.09 19.43 11.37
CA GLU A 369 -4.13 18.84 10.02
C GLU A 369 -3.23 19.62 9.04
N ARG A 370 -3.25 20.97 9.10
CA ARG A 370 -2.38 21.81 8.27
C ARG A 370 -0.90 21.62 8.57
N MET A 371 -0.52 21.48 9.83
CA MET A 371 0.88 21.28 10.24
C MET A 371 1.37 19.87 9.93
N GLU A 372 0.49 18.86 10.00
CA GLU A 372 0.79 17.50 9.53
C GLU A 372 0.99 17.46 8.01
N LEU A 373 0.14 18.14 7.24
CA LEU A 373 0.33 18.28 5.80
C LEU A 373 1.63 19.02 5.46
N LEU A 374 1.96 20.09 6.20
CA LEU A 374 3.19 20.84 6.00
C LEU A 374 4.43 19.99 6.30
N LEU A 375 4.37 19.15 7.33
CA LEU A 375 5.41 18.16 7.62
C LEU A 375 5.54 17.14 6.49
N ALA A 376 4.42 16.62 5.97
CA ALA A 376 4.43 15.71 4.84
C ALA A 376 5.04 16.36 3.57
N LYS A 377 4.75 17.64 3.32
CA LYS A 377 5.36 18.42 2.22
C LYS A 377 6.87 18.61 2.40
N ILE A 378 7.34 18.82 3.63
CA ILE A 378 8.78 18.85 3.92
C ILE A 378 9.42 17.51 3.62
N VAL A 379 8.81 16.42 4.07
CA VAL A 379 9.34 15.06 3.80
C VAL A 379 9.33 14.80 2.30
N ALA A 380 8.25 15.12 1.60
CA ALA A 380 8.14 14.94 0.15
C ALA A 380 9.23 15.69 -0.63
N LEU A 381 9.71 16.84 -0.14
CA LEU A 381 10.82 17.58 -0.77
C LEU A 381 12.12 16.73 -0.81
N ASP A 382 12.36 15.90 0.21
CA ASP A 382 13.51 14.98 0.24
C ASP A 382 13.36 13.80 -0.73
N TYR A 383 12.12 13.50 -1.18
CA TYR A 383 11.79 12.43 -2.14
C TYR A 383 11.43 12.97 -3.54
N GLN A 384 11.71 14.24 -3.83
CA GLN A 384 11.23 14.89 -5.05
C GLN A 384 11.78 14.22 -6.32
N GLU A 385 13.00 13.68 -6.29
CA GLU A 385 13.59 12.97 -7.42
C GLU A 385 12.87 11.64 -7.67
N GLU A 386 12.61 10.86 -6.60
CA GLU A 386 11.86 9.61 -6.65
C GLU A 386 10.42 9.81 -7.12
N ILE A 387 9.73 10.81 -6.59
CA ILE A 387 8.37 11.19 -7.01
C ILE A 387 8.38 11.51 -8.51
N THR A 388 9.27 12.39 -8.96
CA THR A 388 9.34 12.81 -10.37
C THR A 388 9.65 11.62 -11.30
N LYS A 389 10.54 10.73 -10.88
CA LYS A 389 10.87 9.52 -11.65
C LYS A 389 9.66 8.59 -11.76
N LEU A 390 8.95 8.38 -10.66
CA LEU A 390 7.75 7.56 -10.63
C LEU A 390 6.62 8.16 -11.46
N GLU A 391 6.41 9.48 -11.39
CA GLU A 391 5.44 10.19 -12.24
C GLU A 391 5.73 9.99 -13.73
N ASN A 392 7.00 10.04 -14.14
CA ASN A 392 7.40 9.75 -15.52
C ASN A 392 7.11 8.30 -15.89
N SER A 393 7.46 7.33 -15.04
CA SER A 393 7.19 5.90 -15.29
C SER A 393 5.70 5.60 -15.39
N ILE A 394 4.87 6.18 -14.51
CA ILE A 394 3.41 6.08 -14.58
C ILE A 394 2.91 6.67 -15.90
N SER A 395 3.39 7.85 -16.29
CA SER A 395 2.98 8.50 -17.56
C SER A 395 3.38 7.67 -18.78
N GLU A 396 4.59 7.13 -18.80
CA GLU A 396 5.07 6.25 -19.88
C GLU A 396 4.20 4.99 -19.99
N PHE A 397 3.84 4.39 -18.86
CA PHE A 397 2.96 3.22 -18.81
C PHE A 397 1.54 3.52 -19.29
N LEU A 398 0.93 4.61 -18.80
CA LEU A 398 -0.42 5.00 -19.21
C LEU A 398 -0.48 5.33 -20.71
N ASN A 399 0.59 5.91 -21.27
CA ASN A 399 0.71 6.15 -22.72
C ASN A 399 0.97 4.86 -23.51
N LEU A 400 1.73 3.90 -22.95
CA LEU A 400 1.97 2.61 -23.59
C LEU A 400 0.67 1.79 -23.69
N TYR A 401 -0.22 1.93 -22.70
CA TYR A 401 -1.47 1.20 -22.59
C TYR A 401 -2.69 2.12 -22.57
N GLU A 402 -2.81 3.02 -23.56
CA GLU A 402 -4.03 3.84 -23.73
C GLU A 402 -5.32 2.98 -23.82
N SER A 403 -5.17 1.74 -24.30
CA SER A 403 -6.18 0.70 -24.22
C SER A 403 -5.55 -0.66 -23.98
N VAL A 404 -6.28 -1.54 -23.27
CA VAL A 404 -5.87 -2.92 -23.05
C VAL A 404 -6.73 -3.83 -23.92
N THR A 405 -6.11 -4.50 -24.88
CA THR A 405 -6.73 -5.46 -25.80
C THR A 405 -6.42 -6.89 -25.36
N ALA A 406 -7.05 -7.88 -25.99
CA ALA A 406 -6.70 -9.27 -25.75
C ALA A 406 -5.21 -9.55 -26.01
N GLU A 407 -4.63 -8.97 -27.05
CA GLU A 407 -3.24 -9.26 -27.43
C GLU A 407 -2.21 -8.73 -26.43
N ASN A 408 -2.48 -7.58 -25.79
CA ASN A 408 -1.53 -6.93 -24.90
C ASN A 408 -1.84 -7.13 -23.39
N TYR A 409 -3.01 -7.68 -23.03
CA TYR A 409 -3.50 -7.80 -21.66
C TYR A 409 -2.48 -8.38 -20.68
N LEU A 410 -1.88 -9.54 -20.99
CA LEU A 410 -0.92 -10.20 -20.09
C LEU A 410 0.27 -9.30 -19.78
N LYS A 411 0.77 -8.59 -20.80
CA LYS A 411 1.92 -7.70 -20.63
C LYS A 411 1.54 -6.43 -19.87
N ALA A 412 0.39 -5.84 -20.20
CA ALA A 412 -0.16 -4.69 -19.48
C ALA A 412 -0.36 -4.99 -17.99
N LYS A 413 -0.84 -6.20 -17.65
CA LYS A 413 -1.02 -6.66 -16.26
C LYS A 413 0.31 -6.76 -15.50
N GLU A 414 1.35 -7.33 -16.13
CA GLU A 414 2.68 -7.47 -15.53
C GLU A 414 3.31 -6.09 -15.26
N ASP A 415 3.28 -5.21 -16.26
CA ASP A 415 3.88 -3.88 -16.18
C ASP A 415 3.10 -2.99 -15.19
N TYR A 416 1.77 -3.12 -15.14
CA TYR A 416 0.94 -2.48 -14.13
C TYR A 416 1.35 -2.86 -12.71
N GLN A 417 1.50 -4.16 -12.44
CA GLN A 417 1.88 -4.63 -11.11
C GLN A 417 3.25 -4.09 -10.69
N THR A 418 4.19 -4.03 -11.63
CA THR A 418 5.54 -3.49 -11.39
C THR A 418 5.47 -2.02 -10.95
N ILE A 419 4.73 -1.19 -11.69
CA ILE A 419 4.60 0.25 -11.37
C ILE A 419 3.76 0.46 -10.11
N LEU A 420 2.75 -0.37 -9.88
CA LEU A 420 1.95 -0.34 -8.67
C LEU A 420 2.80 -0.70 -7.44
N ASP A 421 3.72 -1.65 -7.55
CA ASP A 421 4.66 -1.99 -6.47
C ASP A 421 5.64 -0.84 -6.19
N ASP A 422 6.17 -0.18 -7.23
CA ASP A 422 7.00 1.02 -7.08
C ASP A 422 6.23 2.16 -6.39
N PHE A 423 4.98 2.42 -6.80
CA PHE A 423 4.10 3.38 -6.13
C PHE A 423 3.79 2.99 -4.68
N ASN A 424 3.62 1.69 -4.41
CA ASN A 424 3.38 1.18 -3.08
C ASN A 424 4.63 1.15 -2.18
N SER A 425 5.83 1.29 -2.75
CA SER A 425 7.08 1.38 -1.97
C SER A 425 7.23 2.73 -1.24
N LEU A 426 6.59 3.79 -1.76
CA LEU A 426 6.53 5.08 -1.08
C LEU A 426 5.61 5.01 0.15
N GLU A 427 5.98 5.72 1.20
CA GLU A 427 5.12 5.88 2.38
C GLU A 427 3.78 6.52 2.00
N GLU A 428 2.70 6.10 2.67
CA GLU A 428 1.33 6.56 2.37
C GLU A 428 1.21 8.09 2.34
N GLN A 429 1.86 8.76 3.29
CA GLN A 429 1.90 10.23 3.37
C GLN A 429 2.63 10.91 2.22
N ILE A 430 3.48 10.19 1.48
CA ILE A 430 4.24 10.71 0.33
C ILE A 430 3.47 10.46 -0.97
N ARG A 431 2.76 9.32 -1.08
CA ARG A 431 2.04 8.93 -2.30
C ARG A 431 1.04 9.97 -2.80
N GLN A 432 0.44 10.73 -1.89
CA GLN A 432 -0.49 11.82 -2.24
C GLN A 432 0.14 12.94 -3.09
N PHE A 433 1.48 13.02 -3.13
CA PHE A 433 2.21 14.00 -3.93
C PHE A 433 2.60 13.50 -5.33
N VAL A 434 2.32 12.23 -5.66
CA VAL A 434 2.48 11.68 -7.02
C VAL A 434 1.23 12.04 -7.82
N LYS A 435 1.33 13.03 -8.72
CA LYS A 435 0.16 13.67 -9.36
C LYS A 435 -0.72 12.72 -10.16
N ASN A 436 -0.11 11.75 -10.84
CA ASN A 436 -0.79 10.75 -11.66
C ASN A 436 -1.01 9.41 -10.92
N GLY A 437 -0.78 9.35 -9.61
CA GLY A 437 -1.02 8.14 -8.82
C GLY A 437 -2.48 7.68 -8.85
N GLN A 438 -3.43 8.61 -8.92
CA GLN A 438 -4.86 8.28 -9.04
C GLN A 438 -5.20 7.65 -10.40
N GLU A 439 -4.57 8.10 -11.48
CA GLU A 439 -4.75 7.53 -12.82
C GLU A 439 -4.21 6.09 -12.87
N LEU A 440 -3.05 5.84 -12.23
CA LEU A 440 -2.53 4.49 -12.04
C LEU A 440 -3.54 3.61 -11.28
N LEU A 441 -4.09 4.07 -10.15
CA LEU A 441 -5.05 3.29 -9.38
C LEU A 441 -6.33 3.00 -10.18
N ALA A 442 -6.80 3.97 -10.97
CA ALA A 442 -7.96 3.79 -11.85
C ALA A 442 -7.70 2.84 -13.03
N PHE A 443 -6.43 2.61 -13.40
CA PHE A 443 -6.06 1.69 -14.47
C PHE A 443 -6.49 0.23 -14.20
N ALA A 444 -6.75 -0.13 -12.93
CA ALA A 444 -7.31 -1.44 -12.58
C ALA A 444 -8.63 -1.74 -13.31
N ASP A 445 -9.47 -0.72 -13.56
CA ASP A 445 -10.73 -0.87 -14.28
C ASP A 445 -10.50 -1.08 -15.79
N VAL A 446 -9.45 -0.46 -16.34
CA VAL A 446 -9.02 -0.67 -17.73
C VAL A 446 -8.49 -2.10 -17.92
N LEU A 447 -7.70 -2.60 -16.96
CA LEU A 447 -7.26 -4.00 -16.94
C LEU A 447 -8.42 -4.99 -16.82
N ALA A 448 -9.47 -4.65 -16.09
CA ALA A 448 -10.67 -5.49 -16.01
C ALA A 448 -11.34 -5.61 -17.39
N THR A 449 -11.48 -4.49 -18.11
CA THR A 449 -12.02 -4.49 -19.48
C THR A 449 -11.15 -5.31 -20.44
N GLY A 450 -9.82 -5.14 -20.36
CA GLY A 450 -8.87 -5.91 -21.16
C GLY A 450 -8.85 -7.41 -20.82
N LYS A 451 -9.09 -7.76 -19.56
CA LYS A 451 -9.25 -9.15 -19.10
C LYS A 451 -10.48 -9.80 -19.76
N ASP A 452 -11.60 -9.09 -19.76
CA ASP A 452 -12.85 -9.60 -20.35
C ASP A 452 -12.68 -9.85 -21.85
N ALA A 453 -12.01 -8.93 -22.56
CA ALA A 453 -11.66 -9.12 -23.96
C ALA A 453 -10.71 -10.31 -24.18
N TYR A 454 -9.70 -10.49 -23.32
CA TYR A 454 -8.75 -11.61 -23.43
C TYR A 454 -9.42 -12.97 -23.27
N TYR A 455 -10.38 -13.09 -22.34
CA TYR A 455 -11.08 -14.34 -22.06
C TYR A 455 -12.46 -14.43 -22.72
N SER A 456 -12.68 -13.64 -23.76
CA SER A 456 -13.88 -13.73 -24.58
C SER A 456 -14.00 -15.12 -25.23
N ASN A 457 -15.22 -15.61 -25.30
CA ASN A 457 -15.65 -16.81 -26.02
C ASN A 457 -16.49 -16.46 -27.25
N GLU A 458 -16.51 -15.18 -27.65
CA GLU A 458 -17.24 -14.71 -28.82
C GLU A 458 -16.86 -15.52 -30.05
N ASN A 459 -17.87 -15.79 -30.87
CA ASN A 459 -17.73 -16.61 -32.07
C ASN A 459 -17.26 -18.04 -31.78
N THR A 460 -17.48 -18.64 -30.61
CA THR A 460 -17.18 -20.07 -30.43
C THR A 460 -18.41 -20.85 -29.99
N LYS A 461 -18.43 -22.16 -30.26
CA LYS A 461 -19.45 -23.09 -29.72
C LYS A 461 -19.10 -23.59 -28.31
N TRP A 462 -18.15 -22.92 -27.65
CA TRP A 462 -17.60 -23.31 -26.36
C TRP A 462 -17.68 -22.14 -25.40
N VAL A 463 -17.75 -22.43 -24.10
CA VAL A 463 -17.91 -21.41 -23.08
C VAL A 463 -17.21 -21.82 -21.78
N SER A 464 -16.58 -20.84 -21.13
CA SER A 464 -15.99 -21.05 -19.81
C SER A 464 -17.11 -21.15 -18.77
N TYR A 465 -17.14 -22.24 -17.99
CA TYR A 465 -18.20 -22.46 -16.99
C TYR A 465 -18.15 -21.42 -15.85
N ASP A 466 -16.95 -21.10 -15.34
CA ASP A 466 -16.75 -20.06 -14.32
C ASP A 466 -16.63 -18.70 -14.99
N SER A 467 -17.76 -18.15 -15.45
CA SER A 467 -17.85 -16.84 -16.09
C SER A 467 -17.25 -15.72 -15.23
N ASN A 468 -17.35 -15.82 -13.90
CA ASN A 468 -16.82 -14.80 -12.98
C ASN A 468 -15.28 -14.80 -12.85
N LEU A 469 -14.60 -15.87 -13.27
CA LEU A 469 -13.15 -15.98 -13.10
C LEU A 469 -12.39 -15.97 -14.41
N HIS A 470 -13.06 -16.19 -15.56
CA HIS A 470 -12.46 -16.08 -16.89
C HIS A 470 -11.11 -16.82 -16.96
N LYS A 471 -11.14 -18.16 -16.78
CA LYS A 471 -9.94 -19.00 -16.68
C LYS A 471 -9.58 -19.75 -17.97
N ALA A 472 -10.34 -19.52 -19.03
CA ALA A 472 -10.12 -20.11 -20.34
C ALA A 472 -10.36 -19.08 -21.43
N ARG A 473 -9.47 -19.02 -22.42
CA ARG A 473 -9.60 -18.20 -23.63
C ARG A 473 -9.92 -19.11 -24.81
N MET A 474 -10.82 -18.65 -25.69
CA MET A 474 -11.25 -19.42 -26.85
C MET A 474 -11.13 -18.57 -28.11
N THR A 475 -10.49 -19.09 -29.15
CA THR A 475 -10.37 -18.40 -30.44
C THR A 475 -10.76 -19.33 -31.59
N ILE A 476 -11.35 -18.79 -32.65
CA ILE A 476 -11.45 -19.51 -33.93
C ILE A 476 -10.18 -19.24 -34.73
N ASP A 477 -9.46 -20.31 -35.05
CA ASP A 477 -8.38 -20.34 -36.06
C ASP A 477 -8.65 -21.49 -37.06
N GLU A 478 -7.73 -22.46 -37.22
CA GLU A 478 -7.95 -23.72 -37.97
C GLU A 478 -8.89 -24.72 -37.24
N GLY A 479 -9.68 -24.23 -36.28
CA GLY A 479 -10.49 -24.96 -35.30
C GLY A 479 -10.80 -24.04 -34.12
N THR A 480 -11.45 -24.55 -33.06
CA THR A 480 -11.58 -23.80 -31.80
C THR A 480 -10.35 -24.06 -30.93
N LYS A 481 -9.48 -23.06 -30.78
CA LYS A 481 -8.36 -23.11 -29.86
C LYS A 481 -8.85 -22.80 -28.45
N LEU A 482 -8.50 -23.66 -27.51
CA LEU A 482 -8.80 -23.58 -26.09
C LEU A 482 -7.49 -23.38 -25.35
N ILE A 483 -7.33 -22.22 -24.71
CA ILE A 483 -6.20 -21.92 -23.84
C ILE A 483 -6.73 -21.99 -22.42
N LEU A 484 -6.29 -23.01 -21.69
CA LEU A 484 -6.81 -23.36 -20.38
C LEU A 484 -5.75 -23.07 -19.33
N MET A 485 -6.08 -22.21 -18.37
CA MET A 485 -5.17 -21.88 -17.27
C MET A 485 -4.84 -23.14 -16.45
N ASP A 486 -3.59 -23.24 -15.97
CA ASP A 486 -3.22 -24.30 -15.03
C ASP A 486 -3.91 -24.05 -13.68
N SER A 487 -4.97 -24.80 -13.39
CA SER A 487 -5.66 -24.75 -12.10
C SER A 487 -6.12 -26.14 -11.67
N PHE A 488 -6.33 -26.31 -10.36
CA PHE A 488 -6.72 -27.55 -9.69
C PHE A 488 -8.19 -27.92 -9.98
N GLY A 489 -8.50 -28.25 -11.24
CA GLY A 489 -9.87 -28.63 -11.65
C GLY A 489 -10.85 -27.45 -11.74
N GLU A 490 -10.39 -26.21 -11.59
CA GLU A 490 -11.26 -25.04 -11.65
C GLU A 490 -11.50 -24.53 -13.08
N VAL A 491 -10.69 -24.94 -14.05
CA VAL A 491 -10.93 -24.56 -15.45
C VAL A 491 -11.79 -25.62 -16.11
N ARG A 492 -12.95 -25.17 -16.61
CA ARG A 492 -13.89 -26.00 -17.34
C ARG A 492 -14.43 -25.24 -18.53
N VAL A 493 -14.37 -25.89 -19.68
CA VAL A 493 -14.90 -25.41 -20.94
C VAL A 493 -16.01 -26.34 -21.39
N VAL A 494 -17.20 -25.79 -21.63
CA VAL A 494 -18.42 -26.54 -21.93
C VAL A 494 -18.78 -26.31 -23.40
N TYR A 495 -19.20 -27.37 -24.09
CA TYR A 495 -19.77 -27.25 -25.43
C TYR A 495 -21.22 -26.74 -25.31
N GLY A 496 -21.45 -25.48 -25.67
CA GLY A 496 -22.69 -24.76 -25.35
C GLY A 496 -22.52 -23.24 -25.34
N ASP A 497 -23.47 -22.57 -24.69
CA ASP A 497 -23.46 -21.14 -24.39
C ASP A 497 -23.58 -20.89 -22.86
N ASP A 498 -23.58 -19.62 -22.44
CA ASP A 498 -23.63 -19.25 -21.02
C ASP A 498 -24.84 -19.85 -20.27
N ASN A 499 -25.95 -20.09 -20.96
CA ASN A 499 -27.22 -20.50 -20.37
C ASN A 499 -27.72 -21.88 -20.83
N SER A 500 -27.07 -22.51 -21.81
CA SER A 500 -27.52 -23.78 -22.40
C SER A 500 -26.37 -24.67 -22.86
N GLU A 501 -26.56 -25.98 -22.82
CA GLU A 501 -25.61 -26.97 -23.31
C GLU A 501 -25.98 -27.55 -24.67
N TYR A 502 -24.99 -27.71 -25.55
CA TYR A 502 -25.18 -28.42 -26.80
C TYR A 502 -24.96 -29.92 -26.56
N LEU A 503 -26.06 -30.65 -26.41
CA LEU A 503 -26.02 -32.07 -26.06
C LEU A 503 -25.44 -32.92 -27.20
N VAL A 504 -24.61 -33.90 -26.83
CA VAL A 504 -23.97 -34.86 -27.74
C VAL A 504 -24.50 -36.28 -27.51
N SER A 505 -24.38 -37.13 -28.52
CA SER A 505 -24.67 -38.56 -28.43
C SER A 505 -23.39 -39.37 -28.62
N ILE A 506 -23.10 -40.29 -27.70
CA ILE A 506 -21.93 -41.17 -27.76
C ILE A 506 -22.16 -42.45 -28.58
N GLU A 507 -23.33 -42.62 -29.22
CA GLU A 507 -23.61 -43.77 -30.10
C GLU A 507 -22.73 -43.79 -31.36
N ASP A 508 -22.35 -42.61 -31.85
CA ASP A 508 -21.43 -42.39 -32.98
C ASP A 508 -20.83 -40.98 -32.85
N PHE A 509 -20.07 -40.77 -31.78
CA PHE A 509 -19.40 -39.50 -31.49
C PHE A 509 -17.98 -39.51 -32.03
N THR A 510 -17.57 -38.41 -32.65
CA THR A 510 -16.19 -38.17 -33.05
C THR A 510 -15.75 -36.80 -32.58
N LEU A 511 -14.58 -36.73 -31.96
CA LEU A 511 -13.88 -35.49 -31.63
C LEU A 511 -12.44 -35.58 -32.11
N ALA A 512 -12.06 -34.70 -33.02
CA ALA A 512 -10.69 -34.54 -33.47
C ALA A 512 -10.08 -33.29 -32.83
N PHE A 513 -8.95 -33.44 -32.16
CA PHE A 513 -8.25 -32.34 -31.50
C PHE A 513 -6.73 -32.48 -31.61
N SER A 514 -5.99 -31.37 -31.51
CA SER A 514 -4.54 -31.38 -31.30
C SER A 514 -4.19 -30.83 -29.91
N ILE A 515 -3.00 -31.21 -29.44
CA ILE A 515 -2.39 -30.66 -28.24
C ILE A 515 -1.25 -29.75 -28.69
N ASP A 516 -1.45 -28.45 -28.57
CA ASP A 516 -0.50 -27.46 -29.06
C ASP A 516 0.55 -27.15 -27.99
N ALA A 517 0.12 -27.05 -26.73
CA ALA A 517 1.00 -26.90 -25.57
C ALA A 517 0.49 -27.72 -24.38
N LEU A 518 1.39 -28.53 -23.80
CA LEU A 518 1.15 -29.33 -22.59
C LEU A 518 2.52 -29.79 -22.08
N ASN A 519 2.81 -29.56 -20.80
CA ASN A 519 4.04 -30.03 -20.18
C ASN A 519 4.06 -31.55 -19.99
N ASP A 520 5.26 -32.11 -19.84
CA ASP A 520 5.42 -33.48 -19.35
C ASP A 520 4.76 -33.57 -17.96
N MET A 521 3.93 -34.59 -17.76
CA MET A 521 3.03 -34.78 -16.59
C MET A 521 1.76 -33.92 -16.57
N GLY A 522 1.57 -32.99 -17.51
CA GLY A 522 0.34 -32.22 -17.66
C GLY A 522 -0.88 -33.11 -17.91
N ARG A 523 -2.04 -32.70 -17.38
CA ARG A 523 -3.29 -33.47 -17.41
C ARG A 523 -4.48 -32.62 -17.80
N PHE A 524 -5.33 -33.19 -18.65
CA PHE A 524 -6.63 -32.65 -18.98
C PHE A 524 -7.63 -33.81 -19.12
N ALA A 525 -8.92 -33.53 -19.08
CA ALA A 525 -9.95 -34.52 -19.29
C ALA A 525 -11.03 -34.04 -20.25
N ILE A 526 -11.65 -34.99 -20.93
CA ILE A 526 -12.83 -34.80 -21.77
C ILE A 526 -13.96 -35.61 -21.15
N ASN A 527 -15.04 -34.93 -20.78
CA ASN A 527 -16.08 -35.48 -19.91
C ASN A 527 -17.41 -35.52 -20.64
N PHE A 528 -18.15 -36.61 -20.42
CA PHE A 528 -19.52 -36.81 -20.93
C PHE A 528 -20.44 -37.18 -19.78
N GLY A 529 -21.54 -36.45 -19.57
CA GLY A 529 -22.42 -36.73 -18.43
C GLY A 529 -23.69 -35.89 -18.39
N GLU A 530 -24.35 -35.89 -17.23
CA GLU A 530 -25.72 -35.38 -17.08
C GLU A 530 -25.83 -33.85 -17.01
N SER A 531 -24.74 -33.12 -16.77
CA SER A 531 -24.77 -31.68 -16.54
C SER A 531 -23.41 -31.06 -16.81
N ARG A 532 -23.40 -29.78 -17.20
CA ARG A 532 -22.18 -28.98 -17.31
C ARG A 532 -21.43 -28.83 -15.98
N GLU A 533 -22.08 -29.08 -14.84
CA GLU A 533 -21.49 -29.04 -13.49
C GLU A 533 -20.49 -30.16 -13.21
N MET A 534 -20.48 -31.21 -14.05
CA MET A 534 -19.60 -32.35 -13.83
C MET A 534 -18.13 -31.97 -14.00
N LEU A 535 -17.32 -32.46 -13.07
CA LEU A 535 -15.86 -32.56 -13.17
C LEU A 535 -15.53 -34.02 -12.91
N PRO A 536 -14.37 -34.50 -13.33
CA PRO A 536 -13.82 -35.68 -12.68
C PRO A 536 -13.56 -35.34 -11.20
N ASN A 537 -13.91 -36.25 -10.31
CA ASN A 537 -13.77 -36.09 -8.84
C ASN A 537 -14.69 -35.02 -8.23
N ALA A 538 -15.80 -34.66 -8.87
CA ALA A 538 -16.73 -33.67 -8.34
C ALA A 538 -17.33 -34.13 -6.99
N ALA A 539 -17.35 -33.26 -5.99
CA ALA A 539 -17.94 -33.52 -4.68
C ALA A 539 -19.49 -33.67 -4.69
N VAL A 540 -20.11 -33.52 -5.87
CA VAL A 540 -21.56 -33.48 -6.07
C VAL A 540 -21.94 -34.60 -7.03
N GLY A 541 -22.88 -35.46 -6.64
CA GLY A 541 -23.23 -36.74 -7.29
C GLY A 541 -23.85 -36.67 -8.70
N LYS A 542 -23.17 -35.99 -9.62
CA LYS A 542 -23.48 -35.91 -11.05
C LYS A 542 -22.74 -37.03 -11.77
N HIS A 543 -23.49 -37.92 -12.43
CA HIS A 543 -22.93 -39.09 -13.08
C HIS A 543 -22.45 -38.79 -14.51
N GLY A 544 -21.43 -39.51 -14.95
CA GLY A 544 -20.78 -39.30 -16.23
C GLY A 544 -19.53 -40.16 -16.39
N ILE A 545 -18.88 -40.07 -17.53
CA ILE A 545 -17.59 -40.69 -17.83
C ILE A 545 -16.57 -39.63 -18.22
N SER A 546 -15.40 -39.71 -17.60
CA SER A 546 -14.26 -38.84 -17.86
C SER A 546 -13.17 -39.61 -18.57
N VAL A 547 -12.77 -39.14 -19.75
CA VAL A 547 -11.57 -39.59 -20.46
C VAL A 547 -10.43 -38.69 -20.02
N VAL A 548 -9.55 -39.20 -19.18
CA VAL A 548 -8.45 -38.44 -18.61
C VAL A 548 -7.17 -38.72 -19.40
N PHE A 549 -6.49 -37.66 -19.77
CA PHE A 549 -5.23 -37.69 -20.49
C PHE A 549 -4.09 -37.23 -19.58
N ARG A 550 -2.97 -37.95 -19.61
CA ARG A 550 -1.73 -37.56 -18.92
C ARG A 550 -0.57 -37.61 -19.88
N SER A 551 0.13 -36.50 -20.06
CA SER A 551 1.34 -36.50 -20.86
C SER A 551 2.46 -37.22 -20.10
N THR A 552 3.12 -38.17 -20.76
CA THR A 552 4.32 -38.85 -20.23
C THR A 552 5.59 -38.42 -20.97
N SER A 553 5.43 -37.86 -22.17
CA SER A 553 6.45 -37.14 -22.93
C SER A 553 5.76 -36.28 -24.00
N THR A 554 6.53 -35.48 -24.73
CA THR A 554 6.09 -34.80 -25.98
C THR A 554 5.57 -35.73 -27.08
N SER A 555 5.87 -37.04 -26.99
CA SER A 555 5.51 -38.09 -27.95
C SER A 555 4.50 -39.11 -27.42
N SER A 556 4.03 -38.95 -26.17
CA SER A 556 3.16 -39.94 -25.53
C SER A 556 2.12 -39.33 -24.58
N LEU A 557 0.89 -39.86 -24.67
CA LEU A 557 -0.24 -39.46 -23.86
C LEU A 557 -0.95 -40.70 -23.32
N ASP A 558 -0.90 -40.89 -22.01
CA ASP A 558 -1.64 -41.96 -21.34
C ASP A 558 -3.12 -41.63 -21.30
N VAL A 559 -3.96 -42.65 -21.51
CA VAL A 559 -5.42 -42.56 -21.47
C VAL A 559 -5.96 -43.38 -20.31
N ALA A 560 -6.76 -42.74 -19.47
CA ALA A 560 -7.49 -43.37 -18.37
C ALA A 560 -8.99 -43.06 -18.46
N LEU A 561 -9.82 -43.93 -17.89
CA LEU A 561 -11.26 -43.69 -17.73
C LEU A 561 -11.59 -43.56 -16.26
N LYS A 562 -12.37 -42.54 -15.91
CA LYS A 562 -12.85 -42.28 -14.54
C LYS A 562 -14.35 -42.01 -14.52
N ASP A 563 -14.98 -42.27 -13.38
CA ASP A 563 -16.33 -41.79 -13.10
C ASP A 563 -16.24 -40.30 -12.73
N THR A 564 -17.18 -39.48 -13.19
CA THR A 564 -17.19 -38.05 -12.80
C THR A 564 -17.46 -37.88 -11.31
N ALA A 565 -18.20 -38.81 -10.69
CA ALA A 565 -18.60 -38.72 -9.29
C ALA A 565 -17.54 -39.25 -8.30
N THR A 566 -16.49 -39.93 -8.77
CA THR A 566 -15.48 -40.56 -7.89
C THR A 566 -14.08 -40.46 -8.48
N ASP A 567 -13.05 -40.23 -7.65
CA ASP A 567 -11.63 -40.26 -8.09
C ASP A 567 -11.07 -41.67 -8.35
N GLU A 568 -11.94 -42.67 -8.39
CA GLU A 568 -11.56 -44.03 -8.70
C GLU A 568 -11.53 -44.26 -10.22
N GLY A 569 -10.42 -44.82 -10.70
CA GLY A 569 -10.30 -45.28 -12.08
C GLY A 569 -11.33 -46.36 -12.37
N LEU A 570 -12.04 -46.23 -13.49
CA LEU A 570 -13.00 -47.24 -13.92
C LEU A 570 -12.24 -48.51 -14.30
N THR A 571 -12.70 -49.65 -13.79
CA THR A 571 -12.04 -50.96 -13.93
C THR A 571 -12.88 -51.90 -14.82
N PHE A 572 -13.20 -51.45 -16.03
CA PHE A 572 -13.78 -52.30 -17.05
C PHE A 572 -12.71 -53.29 -17.56
N GLY A 573 -12.82 -54.56 -17.19
CA GLY A 573 -11.79 -55.55 -17.54
C GLY A 573 -10.53 -55.40 -16.68
N ASN A 574 -9.34 -55.41 -17.31
CA ASN A 574 -8.03 -55.31 -16.62
C ASN A 574 -7.33 -53.99 -16.98
N PRO A 575 -7.53 -52.90 -16.21
CA PRO A 575 -6.72 -51.69 -16.37
C PRO A 575 -5.23 -52.00 -16.15
N LEU A 576 -4.36 -51.24 -16.82
CA LEU A 576 -2.91 -51.43 -16.78
C LEU A 576 -2.29 -51.00 -15.45
N ASP A 577 -2.96 -50.13 -14.70
CA ASP A 577 -2.53 -49.65 -13.38
C ASP A 577 -3.72 -49.23 -12.49
N SER A 578 -3.42 -48.86 -11.24
CA SER A 578 -4.39 -48.38 -10.25
C SER A 578 -4.91 -46.96 -10.52
N TRP A 579 -4.37 -46.25 -11.50
CA TRP A 579 -4.87 -44.94 -11.93
C TRP A 579 -6.05 -45.07 -12.92
N GLY A 580 -6.35 -46.29 -13.37
CA GLY A 580 -7.40 -46.54 -14.36
C GLY A 580 -6.88 -46.40 -15.80
N LYS A 581 -5.57 -46.55 -16.03
CA LYS A 581 -4.96 -46.48 -17.35
C LYS A 581 -5.39 -47.65 -18.23
N TYR A 582 -5.82 -47.37 -19.45
CA TYR A 582 -6.14 -48.39 -20.46
C TYR A 582 -5.09 -48.49 -21.57
N GLY A 583 -4.36 -47.42 -21.83
CA GLY A 583 -3.32 -47.43 -22.87
C GLY A 583 -2.54 -46.12 -22.94
N THR A 584 -1.69 -46.02 -23.96
CA THR A 584 -0.90 -44.83 -24.27
C THR A 584 -0.99 -44.56 -25.77
N ILE A 585 -1.43 -43.37 -26.16
CA ILE A 585 -1.34 -42.88 -27.53
C ILE A 585 0.10 -42.44 -27.77
N ARG A 586 0.71 -42.86 -28.88
CA ARG A 586 2.12 -42.58 -29.21
C ARG A 586 2.25 -42.07 -30.62
N SER A 587 3.01 -40.99 -30.81
CA SER A 587 3.44 -40.53 -32.13
C SER A 587 4.77 -39.78 -31.99
N ALA A 588 5.64 -39.83 -33.00
CA ALA A 588 6.92 -39.13 -32.95
C ALA A 588 6.75 -37.62 -32.71
N THR A 589 5.66 -37.05 -33.22
CA THR A 589 5.25 -35.65 -33.07
C THR A 589 3.82 -35.58 -32.55
N LEU A 590 3.55 -36.14 -31.37
CA LEU A 590 2.19 -36.17 -30.84
C LEU A 590 1.60 -34.77 -30.59
N ARG A 591 2.43 -33.80 -30.23
CA ARG A 591 2.05 -32.37 -30.19
C ARG A 591 1.74 -31.90 -31.62
N VAL A 592 0.73 -31.04 -31.78
CA VAL A 592 0.19 -30.52 -33.05
C VAL A 592 -0.45 -31.55 -34.01
N ASN A 593 -0.11 -32.85 -33.91
CA ASN A 593 -0.81 -33.90 -34.64
C ASN A 593 -2.26 -34.05 -34.17
N THR A 594 -3.13 -34.41 -35.11
CA THR A 594 -4.54 -34.64 -34.83
C THR A 594 -4.73 -35.98 -34.13
N ILE A 595 -5.36 -35.95 -32.96
CA ILE A 595 -5.87 -37.09 -32.21
C ILE A 595 -7.37 -37.15 -32.45
N THR A 596 -7.85 -38.27 -32.99
CA THR A 596 -9.28 -38.53 -33.18
C THR A 596 -9.77 -39.49 -32.11
N MET A 597 -10.66 -39.01 -31.25
CA MET A 597 -11.41 -39.80 -30.29
C MET A 597 -12.76 -40.19 -30.92
N LYS A 598 -13.04 -41.49 -31.02
CA LYS A 598 -14.32 -42.01 -31.50
C LYS A 598 -15.00 -42.87 -30.44
N PHE A 599 -16.24 -42.53 -30.10
CA PHE A 599 -17.12 -43.33 -29.24
C PHE A 599 -18.24 -43.91 -30.12
N GLN A 600 -18.38 -45.23 -30.17
CA GLN A 600 -19.38 -45.86 -31.04
C GLN A 600 -20.03 -47.08 -30.38
N LEU A 601 -21.32 -47.30 -30.63
CA LEU A 601 -22.01 -48.51 -30.20
C LEU A 601 -21.58 -49.71 -31.06
N VAL A 602 -21.07 -50.77 -30.42
CA VAL A 602 -20.65 -52.01 -31.09
C VAL A 602 -21.27 -53.20 -30.37
N GLY A 603 -22.29 -53.80 -31.00
CA GLY A 603 -23.06 -54.87 -30.38
C GLY A 603 -23.83 -54.36 -29.16
N SER A 604 -23.51 -54.88 -27.97
CA SER A 604 -24.16 -54.51 -26.70
C SER A 604 -23.33 -53.56 -25.82
N ASN A 605 -22.13 -53.18 -26.27
CA ASN A 605 -21.21 -52.31 -25.53
C ASN A 605 -20.80 -51.12 -26.40
N TYR A 606 -20.17 -50.14 -25.79
CA TYR A 606 -19.58 -49.03 -26.52
C TYR A 606 -18.08 -49.23 -26.67
N LYS A 607 -17.54 -48.76 -27.78
CA LYS A 607 -16.12 -48.82 -28.11
C LYS A 607 -15.59 -47.40 -28.24
N LEU A 608 -14.63 -47.07 -27.38
CA LEU A 608 -13.88 -45.83 -27.39
C LEU A 608 -12.52 -46.10 -28.06
N THR A 609 -12.27 -45.42 -29.18
CA THR A 609 -11.04 -45.59 -29.97
C THR A 609 -10.33 -44.25 -30.08
N PHE A 610 -9.02 -44.26 -29.93
CA PHE A 610 -8.14 -43.13 -30.18
C PHE A 610 -7.24 -43.46 -31.34
N THR A 611 -7.24 -42.64 -32.38
CA THR A 611 -6.29 -42.73 -33.50
C THR A 611 -5.49 -41.45 -33.58
N VAL A 612 -4.23 -41.56 -33.99
CA VAL A 612 -3.34 -40.41 -34.21
C VAL A 612 -2.61 -40.60 -35.52
N GLU A 613 -2.36 -39.49 -36.23
CA GLU A 613 -1.56 -39.51 -37.45
C GLU A 613 -0.14 -40.02 -37.18
N ASP A 614 0.31 -40.95 -38.04
CA ASP A 614 1.63 -41.59 -38.00
C ASP A 614 2.04 -42.14 -36.61
N GLY A 615 1.07 -42.73 -35.89
CA GLY A 615 1.31 -43.25 -34.54
C GLY A 615 0.46 -44.45 -34.14
N GLU A 616 0.56 -44.81 -32.87
CA GLU A 616 -0.17 -45.90 -32.23
C GLU A 616 -1.30 -45.35 -31.36
N GLY A 617 -2.51 -45.87 -31.60
CA GLY A 617 -3.73 -45.52 -30.88
C GLY A 617 -4.02 -46.39 -29.67
N VAL A 618 -5.17 -46.15 -29.04
CA VAL A 618 -5.69 -46.93 -27.91
C VAL A 618 -7.15 -47.28 -28.16
N GLU A 619 -7.57 -48.46 -27.72
CA GLU A 619 -8.96 -48.92 -27.80
C GLU A 619 -9.43 -49.40 -26.43
N VAL A 620 -10.64 -48.99 -26.05
CA VAL A 620 -11.27 -49.35 -24.78
C VAL A 620 -12.73 -49.73 -25.01
N GLU A 621 -13.15 -50.85 -24.43
CA GLU A 621 -14.55 -51.28 -24.43
C GLU A 621 -15.24 -50.83 -23.14
N VAL A 622 -16.30 -50.03 -23.27
CA VAL A 622 -17.10 -49.49 -22.17
C VAL A 622 -18.45 -50.22 -22.14
N PRO A 623 -18.75 -51.01 -21.09
CA PRO A 623 -19.99 -51.76 -21.02
C PRO A 623 -21.23 -50.86 -21.00
N ALA A 624 -22.27 -51.16 -21.79
CA ALA A 624 -23.50 -50.33 -21.80
C ALA A 624 -24.18 -50.25 -20.42
N ARG A 625 -24.03 -51.29 -19.59
CA ARG A 625 -24.49 -51.28 -18.18
C ARG A 625 -23.94 -50.11 -17.37
N TYR A 626 -22.75 -49.59 -17.69
CA TYR A 626 -22.18 -48.45 -16.99
C TYR A 626 -23.11 -47.24 -17.02
N PHE A 627 -23.64 -46.93 -18.20
CA PHE A 627 -24.57 -45.83 -18.44
C PHE A 627 -25.97 -46.16 -17.90
N ASN A 628 -26.47 -47.38 -18.17
CA ASN A 628 -27.80 -47.80 -17.75
C ASN A 628 -27.97 -47.81 -16.21
N ASP A 629 -26.98 -48.33 -15.48
CA ASP A 629 -27.01 -48.43 -14.02
C ASP A 629 -26.99 -47.04 -13.35
N ARG A 630 -26.51 -46.02 -14.07
CA ARG A 630 -26.46 -44.61 -13.65
C ARG A 630 -27.58 -43.75 -14.25
N ASN A 631 -28.49 -44.37 -15.01
CA ASN A 631 -29.58 -43.68 -15.72
C ASN A 631 -29.10 -42.53 -16.62
N LEU A 632 -27.94 -42.70 -17.27
CA LEU A 632 -27.38 -41.73 -18.21
C LEU A 632 -27.97 -41.92 -19.61
N ASP A 633 -28.57 -40.87 -20.16
CA ASP A 633 -29.00 -40.87 -21.56
C ASP A 633 -27.80 -40.63 -22.47
N VAL A 634 -27.26 -41.72 -23.01
CA VAL A 634 -26.16 -41.76 -23.98
C VAL A 634 -26.40 -40.94 -25.25
N ASN A 635 -27.65 -40.55 -25.54
CA ASN A 635 -28.02 -39.71 -26.67
C ASN A 635 -28.15 -38.22 -26.33
N ALA A 636 -28.00 -37.86 -25.06
CA ALA A 636 -28.22 -36.51 -24.54
C ALA A 636 -27.23 -36.20 -23.39
N LEU A 637 -25.93 -36.24 -23.69
CA LEU A 637 -24.88 -35.95 -22.72
C LEU A 637 -24.33 -34.54 -22.92
N VAL A 638 -23.96 -33.88 -21.83
CA VAL A 638 -23.17 -32.64 -21.87
C VAL A 638 -21.71 -33.00 -22.12
N LEU A 639 -21.01 -32.23 -22.95
CA LEU A 639 -19.57 -32.33 -23.20
C LEU A 639 -18.85 -31.16 -22.51
N ASN A 640 -17.82 -31.48 -21.71
CA ASN A 640 -16.90 -30.45 -21.21
C ASN A 640 -15.45 -30.93 -21.18
N ILE A 641 -14.51 -29.98 -21.19
CA ILE A 641 -13.07 -30.19 -21.13
C ILE A 641 -12.54 -29.49 -19.89
N THR A 642 -11.68 -30.17 -19.11
CA THR A 642 -11.20 -29.69 -17.81
C THR A 642 -9.68 -29.84 -17.68
N THR A 643 -9.05 -28.98 -16.87
CA THR A 643 -7.61 -29.09 -16.51
C THR A 643 -7.42 -29.69 -15.11
N GLY A 644 -6.20 -30.12 -14.78
CA GLY A 644 -5.79 -30.31 -13.38
C GLY A 644 -6.32 -31.57 -12.67
N GLU A 645 -6.39 -32.70 -13.36
CA GLU A 645 -6.86 -33.96 -12.77
C GLU A 645 -5.89 -34.57 -11.74
N GLY A 646 -6.15 -34.32 -10.45
CA GLY A 646 -5.36 -34.78 -9.31
C GLY A 646 -4.22 -33.83 -8.89
N ALA A 647 -3.35 -34.24 -7.97
CA ALA A 647 -2.35 -33.36 -7.34
C ALA A 647 -1.20 -32.84 -8.24
N ASN A 648 -1.14 -33.22 -9.52
CA ASN A 648 -0.05 -32.84 -10.43
C ASN A 648 -0.60 -31.96 -11.57
N HIS A 649 -0.09 -30.74 -11.66
CA HIS A 649 -0.59 -29.65 -12.52
C HIS A 649 0.38 -29.46 -13.69
N ASN A 650 0.06 -28.61 -14.66
CA ASN A 650 0.89 -28.31 -15.82
C ASN A 650 2.13 -27.42 -15.48
N ASN A 651 2.67 -27.53 -14.26
CA ASN A 651 3.80 -26.76 -13.73
C ASN A 651 3.65 -25.23 -13.82
N GLY A 652 2.42 -24.71 -13.85
CA GLY A 652 2.12 -23.29 -13.97
C GLY A 652 2.01 -22.76 -15.40
N ASP A 653 2.20 -23.61 -16.41
CA ASP A 653 2.02 -23.23 -17.83
C ASP A 653 0.59 -23.52 -18.29
N ASP A 654 0.08 -22.75 -19.24
CA ASP A 654 -1.25 -23.00 -19.81
C ASP A 654 -1.29 -24.30 -20.64
N ILE A 655 -2.47 -24.92 -20.69
CA ILE A 655 -2.76 -26.05 -21.59
C ILE A 655 -3.43 -25.49 -22.84
N GLU A 656 -2.85 -25.74 -24.01
CA GLU A 656 -3.43 -25.33 -25.29
C GLU A 656 -3.89 -26.55 -26.09
N LEU A 657 -5.18 -26.57 -26.42
CA LEU A 657 -5.83 -27.59 -27.23
C LEU A 657 -6.51 -26.93 -28.42
N THR A 658 -6.45 -27.51 -29.60
CA THR A 658 -7.26 -27.06 -30.75
C THR A 658 -8.26 -28.14 -31.12
N ILE A 659 -9.55 -27.83 -31.00
CA ILE A 659 -10.64 -28.68 -31.46
C ILE A 659 -10.83 -28.46 -32.95
N LYS A 660 -10.53 -29.48 -33.76
CA LYS A 660 -10.58 -29.43 -35.22
C LYS A 660 -11.90 -29.94 -35.78
N GLU A 661 -12.47 -30.96 -35.14
CA GLU A 661 -13.74 -31.55 -35.56
C GLU A 661 -14.53 -32.01 -34.34
N LEU A 662 -15.83 -31.77 -34.33
CA LEU A 662 -16.79 -32.41 -33.44
C LEU A 662 -17.97 -32.85 -34.31
N SER A 663 -18.19 -34.15 -34.39
CA SER A 663 -19.25 -34.72 -35.21
C SER A 663 -19.95 -35.88 -34.50
N GLY A 664 -21.16 -36.18 -34.94
CA GLY A 664 -21.93 -37.31 -34.46
C GLY A 664 -23.42 -37.12 -34.69
N LYS A 665 -24.22 -38.10 -34.26
CA LYS A 665 -25.66 -38.16 -34.58
C LYS A 665 -26.43 -36.87 -34.25
N LYS A 666 -26.19 -36.27 -33.09
CA LYS A 666 -26.85 -35.01 -32.68
C LYS A 666 -26.34 -33.79 -33.45
N GLU A 667 -25.05 -33.75 -33.78
CA GLU A 667 -24.48 -32.65 -34.55
C GLU A 667 -24.97 -32.72 -36.00
N ALA A 668 -25.03 -33.91 -36.62
CA ALA A 668 -25.56 -34.09 -37.97
C ALA A 668 -27.04 -33.64 -38.11
N ILE A 669 -27.88 -33.95 -37.12
CA ILE A 669 -29.27 -33.46 -37.08
C ILE A 669 -29.30 -31.93 -37.00
N TYR A 670 -28.40 -31.35 -36.20
CA TYR A 670 -28.33 -29.90 -36.05
C TYR A 670 -27.80 -29.21 -37.31
N GLU A 671 -26.78 -29.78 -37.96
CA GLU A 671 -26.26 -29.32 -39.25
C GLU A 671 -27.34 -29.34 -40.34
N GLU A 672 -28.24 -30.33 -40.33
CA GLU A 672 -29.40 -30.35 -41.22
C GLU A 672 -30.38 -29.20 -40.92
N ILE A 673 -30.61 -28.85 -39.65
CA ILE A 673 -31.43 -27.69 -39.26
C ILE A 673 -30.79 -26.40 -39.77
N VAL A 674 -29.48 -26.21 -39.56
CA VAL A 674 -28.74 -25.03 -40.05
C VAL A 674 -28.76 -24.97 -41.58
N SER A 675 -28.48 -26.08 -42.26
CA SER A 675 -28.50 -26.15 -43.72
C SER A 675 -29.88 -25.79 -44.28
N ASN A 676 -30.95 -26.35 -43.71
CA ASN A 676 -32.32 -26.04 -44.12
C ASN A 676 -32.66 -24.57 -43.84
N PHE A 677 -32.20 -24.00 -42.72
CA PHE A 677 -32.37 -22.59 -42.41
C PHE A 677 -31.68 -21.71 -43.45
N VAL A 678 -30.40 -21.98 -43.75
CA VAL A 678 -29.60 -21.21 -44.72
C VAL A 678 -30.21 -21.28 -46.12
N THR A 679 -30.60 -22.46 -46.60
CA THR A 679 -31.27 -22.61 -47.90
C THR A 679 -32.58 -21.81 -47.95
N ASN A 680 -33.40 -21.87 -46.91
CA ASN A 680 -34.63 -21.07 -46.86
C ASN A 680 -34.35 -19.57 -46.77
N LEU A 681 -33.31 -19.15 -46.04
CA LEU A 681 -32.90 -17.75 -45.92
C LEU A 681 -32.47 -17.18 -47.28
N GLU A 682 -31.59 -17.88 -48.01
CA GLU A 682 -31.10 -17.46 -49.32
C GLU A 682 -32.23 -17.37 -50.36
N GLU A 683 -33.14 -18.35 -50.36
CA GLU A 683 -34.31 -18.31 -51.24
C GLU A 683 -35.27 -17.17 -50.88
N LEU A 684 -35.45 -16.87 -49.58
CA LEU A 684 -36.24 -15.72 -49.13
C LEU A 684 -35.61 -14.39 -49.53
N GLU A 685 -34.29 -14.23 -49.40
CA GLU A 685 -33.58 -13.03 -49.84
C GLU A 685 -33.77 -12.79 -51.34
N LEU A 686 -33.72 -13.85 -52.16
CA LEU A 686 -33.98 -13.76 -53.60
C LEU A 686 -35.43 -13.34 -53.90
N LEU A 687 -36.40 -13.95 -53.23
CA LEU A 687 -37.82 -13.61 -53.38
C LEU A 687 -38.14 -12.19 -52.88
N GLN A 688 -37.53 -11.77 -51.76
CA GLN A 688 -37.67 -10.44 -51.19
C GLN A 688 -37.12 -9.35 -52.13
N ASN A 689 -36.02 -9.65 -52.83
CA ASN A 689 -35.48 -8.75 -53.85
C ASN A 689 -36.47 -8.58 -55.02
N LYS A 690 -37.08 -9.66 -55.51
CA LYS A 690 -38.13 -9.59 -56.54
C LYS A 690 -39.38 -8.84 -56.05
N PHE A 691 -39.80 -9.09 -54.81
CA PHE A 691 -40.91 -8.40 -54.16
C PHE A 691 -40.66 -6.90 -54.09
N THR A 692 -39.46 -6.48 -53.65
CA THR A 692 -39.04 -5.08 -53.56
C THR A 692 -38.93 -4.42 -54.93
N GLN A 693 -38.48 -5.15 -55.96
CA GLN A 693 -38.41 -4.67 -57.35
C GLN A 693 -39.75 -4.69 -58.09
N LYS A 694 -40.83 -5.16 -57.44
CA LYS A 694 -42.17 -5.33 -58.02
C LYS A 694 -42.20 -6.24 -59.26
N THR A 695 -41.34 -7.26 -59.31
CA THR A 695 -41.24 -8.24 -60.41
C THR A 695 -41.62 -9.67 -59.99
N ILE A 696 -42.21 -9.82 -58.80
CA ILE A 696 -42.58 -11.11 -58.24
C ILE A 696 -43.92 -11.60 -58.81
N THR A 697 -43.99 -12.88 -59.18
CA THR A 697 -45.24 -13.50 -59.64
C THR A 697 -46.12 -14.00 -58.48
N GLY A 698 -47.40 -14.29 -58.73
CA GLY A 698 -48.30 -14.85 -57.71
C GLY A 698 -47.79 -16.17 -57.09
N THR A 699 -47.23 -17.07 -57.90
CA THR A 699 -46.67 -18.34 -57.41
C THR A 699 -45.43 -18.13 -56.52
N GLU A 700 -44.57 -17.18 -56.89
CA GLU A 700 -43.38 -16.81 -56.11
C GLU A 700 -43.75 -16.10 -54.81
N LEU A 701 -44.77 -15.24 -54.83
CA LEU A 701 -45.31 -14.56 -53.65
C LEU A 701 -45.93 -15.54 -52.64
N SER A 702 -46.64 -16.56 -53.13
CA SER A 702 -47.12 -17.68 -52.29
C SER A 702 -45.96 -18.45 -51.65
N THR A 703 -44.90 -18.71 -52.43
CA THR A 703 -43.69 -19.37 -51.92
C THR A 703 -42.98 -18.52 -50.87
N TYR A 704 -42.90 -17.21 -51.08
CA TYR A 704 -42.34 -16.24 -50.15
C TYR A 704 -43.07 -16.27 -48.79
N LEU A 705 -44.40 -16.15 -48.79
CA LEU A 705 -45.21 -16.21 -47.56
C LEU A 705 -45.08 -17.55 -46.82
N ASN A 706 -45.07 -18.68 -47.54
CA ASN A 706 -44.90 -19.99 -46.94
C ASN A 706 -43.53 -20.13 -46.27
N LYS A 707 -42.45 -19.67 -46.91
CA LYS A 707 -41.09 -19.78 -46.37
C LYS A 707 -40.85 -18.86 -45.17
N ILE A 708 -41.45 -17.67 -45.17
CA ILE A 708 -41.41 -16.76 -44.00
C ILE A 708 -41.98 -17.41 -42.75
N GLN A 709 -43.02 -18.22 -42.87
CA GLN A 709 -43.61 -18.93 -41.73
C GLN A 709 -42.75 -20.12 -41.24
N LEU A 710 -41.89 -20.65 -42.10
CA LEU A 710 -41.04 -21.81 -41.82
C LEU A 710 -39.67 -21.43 -41.24
N ILE A 711 -39.15 -20.25 -41.60
CA ILE A 711 -37.85 -19.79 -41.11
C ILE A 711 -37.95 -19.29 -39.67
N LYS A 712 -37.13 -19.86 -38.79
CA LYS A 712 -37.16 -19.60 -37.34
C LYS A 712 -35.75 -19.50 -36.79
N LEU A 713 -35.29 -18.28 -36.58
CA LEU A 713 -33.94 -18.00 -36.10
C LEU A 713 -33.69 -18.57 -34.69
N GLU A 714 -34.74 -18.67 -33.87
CA GLU A 714 -34.71 -19.23 -32.52
C GLU A 714 -34.43 -20.74 -32.48
N ASN A 715 -34.54 -21.45 -33.60
CA ASN A 715 -34.18 -22.87 -33.69
C ASN A 715 -32.66 -23.09 -33.78
N LEU A 716 -31.89 -22.04 -34.09
CA LEU A 716 -30.44 -22.11 -34.16
C LEU A 716 -29.83 -21.94 -32.76
N ARG A 717 -28.69 -22.60 -32.55
CA ARG A 717 -27.81 -22.38 -31.39
C ARG A 717 -27.26 -20.95 -31.43
N LEU A 718 -26.88 -20.41 -30.27
CA LEU A 718 -26.47 -19.00 -30.13
C LEU A 718 -25.39 -18.60 -31.15
N TYR A 719 -24.38 -19.44 -31.34
CA TYR A 719 -23.31 -19.20 -32.31
C TYR A 719 -23.84 -18.98 -33.73
N ASP A 720 -24.60 -19.95 -34.28
CA ASP A 720 -25.13 -19.85 -35.65
C ASP A 720 -26.19 -18.75 -35.77
N LYS A 721 -26.98 -18.54 -34.71
CA LYS A 721 -27.93 -17.42 -34.64
C LYS A 721 -27.22 -16.09 -34.84
N LEU A 722 -26.12 -15.83 -34.14
CA LEU A 722 -25.36 -14.58 -34.26
C LEU A 722 -24.78 -14.37 -35.67
N ILE A 723 -24.39 -15.45 -36.37
CA ILE A 723 -23.90 -15.38 -37.76
C ILE A 723 -24.99 -14.89 -38.72
N TYR A 724 -26.23 -15.36 -38.53
CA TYR A 724 -27.33 -15.10 -39.47
C TYR A 724 -28.31 -14.01 -39.02
N GLN A 725 -28.15 -13.45 -37.82
CA GLN A 725 -29.07 -12.46 -37.23
C GLN A 725 -29.30 -11.26 -38.16
N ASP A 726 -28.23 -10.59 -38.59
CA ASP A 726 -28.33 -9.38 -39.44
C ASP A 726 -29.05 -9.67 -40.77
N ARG A 727 -28.77 -10.81 -41.39
CA ARG A 727 -29.42 -11.24 -42.64
C ARG A 727 -30.90 -11.52 -42.43
N TYR A 728 -31.23 -12.19 -41.33
CA TYR A 728 -32.61 -12.50 -40.97
C TYR A 728 -33.43 -11.23 -40.66
N ASP A 729 -32.85 -10.27 -39.93
CA ASP A 729 -33.53 -9.03 -39.55
C ASP A 729 -33.88 -8.16 -40.77
N LEU A 730 -33.07 -8.19 -41.84
CA LEU A 730 -33.34 -7.51 -43.10
C LEU A 730 -34.58 -8.04 -43.86
N LEU A 731 -35.06 -9.25 -43.52
CA LEU A 731 -36.24 -9.83 -44.16
C LEU A 731 -37.57 -9.26 -43.62
N GLU A 732 -37.55 -8.56 -42.47
CA GLU A 732 -38.75 -7.96 -41.84
C GLU A 732 -39.92 -8.96 -41.70
N VAL A 733 -39.60 -10.18 -41.28
CA VAL A 733 -40.53 -11.34 -41.20
C VAL A 733 -41.84 -11.01 -40.48
N SER A 734 -41.82 -10.15 -39.45
CA SER A 734 -43.01 -9.78 -38.68
C SER A 734 -44.08 -9.04 -39.49
N ASP A 735 -43.67 -8.27 -40.50
CA ASP A 735 -44.52 -7.33 -41.22
C ASP A 735 -44.82 -7.82 -42.64
N ALA A 736 -44.24 -8.94 -43.04
CA ALA A 736 -44.33 -9.49 -44.38
C ALA A 736 -45.78 -9.66 -44.87
N THR A 737 -46.70 -10.10 -44.02
CA THR A 737 -48.11 -10.27 -44.40
C THR A 737 -48.77 -8.93 -44.76
N THR A 738 -48.53 -7.90 -43.94
CA THR A 738 -49.06 -6.54 -44.18
C THR A 738 -48.49 -5.95 -45.47
N ARG A 739 -47.17 -6.06 -45.65
CA ARG A 739 -46.48 -5.56 -46.86
C ARG A 739 -47.00 -6.23 -48.13
N VAL A 740 -47.30 -7.54 -48.08
CA VAL A 740 -47.87 -8.25 -49.22
C VAL A 740 -49.29 -7.75 -49.54
N ILE A 741 -50.13 -7.48 -48.54
CA ILE A 741 -51.47 -6.91 -48.75
C ILE A 741 -51.36 -5.52 -49.38
N GLU A 742 -50.48 -4.67 -48.86
CA GLU A 742 -50.23 -3.33 -49.42
C GLU A 742 -49.74 -3.40 -50.87
N TYR A 743 -48.79 -4.30 -51.18
CA TYR A 743 -48.32 -4.52 -52.54
C TYR A 743 -49.44 -4.94 -53.49
N VAL A 744 -50.31 -5.88 -53.10
CA VAL A 744 -51.45 -6.30 -53.93
C VAL A 744 -52.45 -5.14 -54.10
N ASP A 745 -52.70 -4.33 -53.06
CA ASP A 745 -53.57 -3.17 -53.16
C ASP A 745 -52.99 -2.06 -54.05
N GLU A 746 -51.67 -1.85 -54.03
CA GLU A 746 -50.97 -0.97 -54.97
C GLU A 746 -51.11 -1.45 -56.43
N GLN A 747 -50.98 -2.75 -56.67
CA GLN A 747 -51.20 -3.31 -58.01
C GLN A 747 -52.66 -3.11 -58.47
N LEU A 748 -53.63 -3.28 -57.58
CA LEU A 748 -55.05 -2.97 -57.85
C LEU A 748 -55.29 -1.49 -58.13
N GLN A 749 -54.62 -0.60 -57.41
CA GLN A 749 -54.70 0.84 -57.63
C GLN A 749 -54.15 1.23 -59.01
N ALA A 750 -53.12 0.54 -59.49
CA ALA A 750 -52.43 0.82 -60.75
C ALA A 750 -53.18 0.32 -62.01
N ILE A 751 -54.26 -0.45 -61.87
CA ILE A 751 -55.06 -0.93 -63.00
C ILE A 751 -55.75 0.26 -63.69
N GLU A 752 -55.49 0.46 -64.98
CA GLU A 752 -56.24 1.41 -65.80
C GLU A 752 -57.67 0.90 -66.01
N THR A 753 -58.67 1.70 -65.65
CA THR A 753 -60.08 1.30 -65.83
C THR A 753 -60.62 1.64 -67.22
N THR A 754 -59.85 2.28 -68.09
CA THR A 754 -60.31 2.70 -69.43
C THR A 754 -59.63 1.87 -70.51
N VAL A 755 -60.42 1.26 -71.40
CA VAL A 755 -59.92 0.37 -72.45
C VAL A 755 -59.86 1.09 -73.79
N THR A 756 -58.72 0.96 -74.47
CA THR A 756 -58.45 1.49 -75.80
C THR A 756 -57.80 0.40 -76.66
N LYS A 757 -57.76 0.61 -77.98
CA LYS A 757 -57.10 -0.31 -78.91
C LYS A 757 -55.60 -0.49 -78.62
N GLU A 758 -54.96 0.50 -78.00
CA GLU A 758 -53.52 0.55 -77.79
C GLU A 758 -53.09 -0.12 -76.48
N ASN A 759 -53.95 -0.11 -75.44
CA ASN A 759 -53.66 -0.70 -74.12
C ASN A 759 -54.39 -2.02 -73.83
N TYR A 760 -55.31 -2.47 -74.70
CA TYR A 760 -56.16 -3.65 -74.46
C TYR A 760 -55.37 -4.94 -74.12
N GLU A 761 -54.38 -5.33 -74.92
CA GLU A 761 -53.60 -6.56 -74.68
C GLU A 761 -52.74 -6.46 -73.41
N GLU A 762 -52.21 -5.27 -73.12
CA GLU A 762 -51.41 -5.01 -71.92
C GLU A 762 -52.27 -5.04 -70.66
N LEU A 763 -53.44 -4.42 -70.70
CA LEU A 763 -54.40 -4.45 -69.60
C LEU A 763 -54.94 -5.86 -69.35
N LYS A 764 -55.19 -6.65 -70.41
CA LYS A 764 -55.61 -8.05 -70.27
C LYS A 764 -54.54 -8.91 -69.58
N ALA A 765 -53.27 -8.71 -69.91
CA ALA A 765 -52.15 -9.36 -69.24
C ALA A 765 -52.02 -8.91 -67.76
N GLN A 766 -52.14 -7.61 -67.50
CA GLN A 766 -52.09 -7.03 -66.15
C GLN A 766 -53.24 -7.55 -65.25
N LEU A 767 -54.45 -7.67 -65.80
CA LEU A 767 -55.60 -8.22 -65.06
C LEU A 767 -55.37 -9.67 -64.65
N LEU A 768 -54.81 -10.49 -65.55
CA LEU A 768 -54.46 -11.88 -65.25
C LEU A 768 -53.39 -11.97 -64.16
N GLU A 769 -52.35 -11.13 -64.22
CA GLU A 769 -51.29 -11.06 -63.21
C GLU A 769 -51.82 -10.65 -61.83
N VAL A 770 -52.70 -9.65 -61.77
CA VAL A 770 -53.32 -9.22 -60.50
C VAL A 770 -54.29 -10.26 -59.95
N GLU A 771 -55.01 -11.01 -60.79
CA GLU A 771 -55.82 -12.15 -60.36
C GLU A 771 -54.95 -13.25 -59.73
N GLU A 772 -53.81 -13.56 -60.32
CA GLU A 772 -52.85 -14.51 -59.76
C GLU A 772 -52.33 -14.05 -58.38
N LEU A 773 -52.02 -12.77 -58.23
CA LEU A 773 -51.62 -12.17 -56.94
C LEU A 773 -52.73 -12.23 -55.89
N LEU A 774 -53.98 -11.94 -56.28
CA LEU A 774 -55.14 -12.02 -55.40
C LEU A 774 -55.41 -13.43 -54.90
N ASN A 775 -55.14 -14.45 -55.71
CA ASN A 775 -55.32 -15.85 -55.32
C ASN A 775 -54.34 -16.31 -54.23
N VAL A 776 -53.27 -15.54 -53.97
CA VAL A 776 -52.32 -15.79 -52.87
C VAL A 776 -52.91 -15.39 -51.52
N LEU A 777 -53.80 -14.40 -51.49
CA LEU A 777 -54.40 -13.89 -50.25
C LEU A 777 -55.59 -14.76 -49.80
N SER A 778 -55.70 -14.96 -48.49
CA SER A 778 -56.91 -15.55 -47.88
C SER A 778 -58.11 -14.59 -47.98
N GLU A 779 -59.33 -15.12 -47.83
CA GLU A 779 -60.55 -14.30 -47.87
C GLU A 779 -60.56 -13.19 -46.81
N GLU A 780 -60.06 -13.48 -45.60
CA GLU A 780 -59.91 -12.48 -44.54
C GLU A 780 -58.94 -11.36 -44.94
N GLN A 781 -57.78 -11.69 -45.50
CA GLN A 781 -56.80 -10.70 -45.97
C GLN A 781 -57.33 -9.89 -47.14
N LYS A 782 -58.08 -10.52 -48.06
CA LYS A 782 -58.73 -9.81 -49.15
C LYS A 782 -59.64 -8.73 -48.58
N THR A 783 -60.37 -8.93 -47.48
CA THR A 783 -61.27 -7.87 -46.94
C THR A 783 -60.56 -6.55 -46.60
N LEU A 784 -59.24 -6.56 -46.45
CA LEU A 784 -58.41 -5.40 -46.13
C LEU A 784 -57.97 -4.59 -47.37
N LEU A 785 -58.19 -5.09 -48.59
CA LEU A 785 -57.86 -4.38 -49.83
C LEU A 785 -58.88 -3.27 -50.11
N THR A 786 -58.41 -2.06 -50.41
CA THR A 786 -59.24 -0.86 -50.59
C THR A 786 -59.58 -0.55 -52.04
N HIS A 787 -58.81 -1.10 -53.01
CA HIS A 787 -58.94 -0.78 -54.43
C HIS A 787 -59.55 -1.91 -55.30
N LYS A 788 -60.22 -2.90 -54.71
CA LYS A 788 -60.78 -4.05 -55.44
C LYS A 788 -61.74 -3.69 -56.58
N GLU A 789 -62.48 -2.59 -56.43
CA GLU A 789 -63.45 -2.13 -57.44
C GLU A 789 -62.80 -1.77 -58.78
N ASN A 790 -61.51 -1.41 -58.78
CA ASN A 790 -60.75 -1.16 -60.01
C ASN A 790 -60.64 -2.40 -60.88
N LEU A 791 -60.44 -3.57 -60.27
CA LEU A 791 -60.37 -4.86 -60.98
C LEU A 791 -61.72 -5.21 -61.61
N TYR A 792 -62.82 -5.06 -60.88
CA TYR A 792 -64.17 -5.33 -61.40
C TYR A 792 -64.53 -4.39 -62.55
N SER A 793 -64.23 -3.10 -62.39
CA SER A 793 -64.48 -2.07 -63.41
C SER A 793 -63.66 -2.32 -64.68
N ALA A 794 -62.35 -2.62 -64.54
CA ALA A 794 -61.48 -2.89 -65.68
C ALA A 794 -61.89 -4.18 -66.42
N LYS A 795 -62.25 -5.27 -65.71
CA LYS A 795 -62.78 -6.49 -66.33
C LYS A 795 -64.06 -6.25 -67.11
N ALA A 796 -65.01 -5.53 -66.54
CA ALA A 796 -66.26 -5.20 -67.21
C ALA A 796 -66.01 -4.37 -68.49
N ASN A 797 -65.05 -3.44 -68.44
CA ASN A 797 -64.70 -2.62 -69.59
C ASN A 797 -63.89 -3.38 -70.65
N VAL A 798 -63.06 -4.35 -70.27
CA VAL A 798 -62.36 -5.26 -71.20
C VAL A 798 -63.36 -6.17 -71.91
N LEU A 799 -64.30 -6.77 -71.17
CA LEU A 799 -65.37 -7.59 -71.74
C LEU A 799 -66.25 -6.79 -72.70
N ALA A 800 -66.66 -5.58 -72.32
CA ALA A 800 -67.44 -4.70 -73.19
C ALA A 800 -66.67 -4.29 -74.46
N TYR A 801 -65.34 -4.17 -74.38
CA TYR A 801 -64.49 -3.92 -75.54
C TYR A 801 -64.34 -5.18 -76.42
N GLU A 802 -64.19 -6.38 -75.84
CA GLU A 802 -64.22 -7.66 -76.56
C GLU A 802 -65.55 -7.86 -77.30
N ASP A 803 -66.68 -7.64 -76.63
CA ASP A 803 -68.02 -7.71 -77.23
C ASP A 803 -68.17 -6.70 -78.40
N SER A 804 -67.54 -5.53 -78.30
CA SER A 804 -67.52 -4.53 -79.39
C SER A 804 -66.64 -4.90 -80.59
N LEU A 805 -65.73 -5.87 -80.43
CA LEU A 805 -64.92 -6.43 -81.51
C LEU A 805 -65.66 -7.56 -82.25
N ASP A 806 -66.61 -8.22 -81.58
CA ASP A 806 -67.46 -9.29 -82.13
C ASP A 806 -68.70 -8.77 -82.89
N ASP A 807 -69.03 -7.47 -82.78
CA ASP A 807 -70.18 -6.82 -83.42
C ASP A 807 -70.07 -6.61 -84.97
N ASP A 808 -69.14 -7.30 -85.64
CA ASP A 808 -69.02 -7.35 -87.11
C ASP A 808 -69.66 -8.63 -87.75
N GLU A 809 -70.55 -9.36 -87.04
CA GLU A 809 -71.44 -10.37 -87.65
C GLU A 809 -72.92 -10.32 -87.12
N PRO A 810 -73.95 -10.51 -87.99
CA PRO A 810 -75.37 -10.20 -87.70
C PRO A 810 -76.17 -11.34 -87.01
N PRO A 811 -77.37 -11.06 -86.44
CA PRO A 811 -77.96 -11.81 -85.33
C PRO A 811 -78.87 -12.97 -85.75
N ILE A 812 -79.09 -13.95 -84.86
CA ILE A 812 -80.16 -14.96 -84.97
C ILE A 812 -80.86 -15.21 -83.61
N GLU A 813 -82.16 -15.47 -83.75
CA GLU A 813 -83.33 -15.56 -82.86
C GLU A 813 -83.30 -16.53 -81.65
N ASP A 814 -84.00 -16.09 -80.59
CA ASP A 814 -84.58 -16.79 -79.42
C ASP A 814 -85.73 -17.78 -79.86
N PRO A 815 -86.41 -18.65 -79.06
CA PRO A 815 -86.64 -18.60 -77.58
C PRO A 815 -86.84 -19.94 -76.81
N THR A 816 -87.31 -19.81 -75.55
CA THR A 816 -88.07 -20.72 -74.64
C THR A 816 -87.24 -21.46 -73.56
N GLU A 817 -87.61 -21.57 -72.28
CA GLU A 817 -88.88 -21.39 -71.52
C GLU A 817 -88.56 -21.29 -69.98
N ASP A 818 -89.40 -20.57 -69.23
CA ASP A 818 -89.50 -20.36 -67.75
C ASP A 818 -90.19 -21.58 -67.04
N PRO A 819 -90.56 -21.65 -65.73
CA PRO A 819 -90.33 -20.78 -64.54
C PRO A 819 -89.97 -21.56 -63.23
N THR A 820 -89.55 -20.93 -62.12
CA THR A 820 -90.26 -20.62 -60.83
C THR A 820 -89.21 -20.82 -59.70
N GLU A 821 -89.13 -20.16 -58.54
CA GLU A 821 -90.05 -19.44 -57.65
C GLU A 821 -89.19 -18.63 -56.63
N ASP A 822 -89.68 -17.45 -56.21
CA ASP A 822 -89.23 -16.60 -55.08
C ASP A 822 -90.27 -16.76 -53.93
N PRO A 823 -90.22 -16.16 -52.71
CA PRO A 823 -89.23 -15.29 -52.06
C PRO A 823 -89.07 -15.57 -50.52
N THR A 824 -88.55 -14.56 -49.79
CA THR A 824 -88.62 -14.20 -48.34
C THR A 824 -87.38 -14.51 -47.48
N GLU A 825 -86.60 -13.50 -47.11
CA GLU A 825 -86.78 -12.47 -46.05
C GLU A 825 -86.40 -12.97 -44.64
N ASP A 826 -85.35 -12.32 -44.12
CA ASP A 826 -84.86 -12.26 -42.74
C ASP A 826 -85.99 -11.86 -41.76
N PRO A 827 -85.93 -12.12 -40.43
CA PRO A 827 -85.14 -11.19 -39.61
C PRO A 827 -84.58 -11.74 -38.26
N THR A 828 -83.51 -11.09 -37.80
CA THR A 828 -83.22 -10.59 -36.43
C THR A 828 -83.54 -11.45 -35.19
N GLU A 829 -82.57 -11.56 -34.26
CA GLU A 829 -82.63 -10.85 -32.95
C GLU A 829 -81.34 -11.02 -32.10
N GLU A 830 -80.73 -9.87 -31.76
CA GLU A 830 -79.99 -9.57 -30.52
C GLU A 830 -80.89 -9.82 -29.28
N PRO A 831 -80.41 -10.04 -28.03
CA PRO A 831 -79.61 -9.01 -27.35
C PRO A 831 -78.54 -9.43 -26.31
N LYS A 832 -77.68 -8.44 -26.11
CA LYS A 832 -76.73 -8.14 -25.01
C LYS A 832 -77.45 -8.02 -23.64
N PRO A 833 -76.85 -7.33 -22.64
CA PRO A 833 -75.76 -7.68 -21.72
C PRO A 833 -76.28 -7.60 -20.26
N ASP A 834 -75.42 -7.73 -19.25
CA ASP A 834 -75.50 -6.71 -18.19
C ASP A 834 -74.18 -6.47 -17.46
N ASN A 835 -74.14 -5.27 -16.92
CA ASN A 835 -72.99 -4.44 -16.64
C ASN A 835 -72.72 -4.35 -15.14
N LYS A 836 -71.49 -3.95 -14.83
CA LYS A 836 -71.09 -3.01 -13.78
C LYS A 836 -70.84 -3.46 -12.33
N THR A 837 -69.54 -3.44 -12.01
CA THR A 837 -68.85 -2.46 -11.14
C THR A 837 -69.43 -2.14 -9.74
N ASN A 838 -68.65 -2.34 -8.67
CA ASN A 838 -67.74 -1.34 -8.04
C ASN A 838 -67.68 -1.34 -6.49
N LEU A 839 -66.55 -0.80 -6.00
CA LEU A 839 -66.17 -0.34 -4.64
C LEU A 839 -65.86 -1.43 -3.60
N ILE A 840 -64.64 -1.61 -3.10
CA ILE A 840 -63.63 -0.71 -2.51
C ILE A 840 -64.12 0.06 -1.26
N TRP A 841 -63.37 -0.16 -0.17
CA TRP A 841 -63.26 0.56 1.11
C TRP A 841 -64.25 0.22 2.23
N LEU A 842 -63.79 -0.66 3.13
CA LEU A 842 -63.88 -0.35 4.55
C LEU A 842 -62.56 -0.71 5.26
N TYR A 843 -61.70 0.31 5.31
CA TYR A 843 -60.92 0.78 6.46
C TYR A 843 -60.29 -0.29 7.38
N VAL A 844 -58.96 -0.37 7.36
CA VAL A 844 -58.11 0.38 8.32
C VAL A 844 -58.44 -0.06 9.75
N GLY A 845 -57.68 -1.02 10.27
CA GLY A 845 -57.88 -1.47 11.65
C GLY A 845 -56.85 -2.42 12.24
N ILE A 846 -56.00 -3.10 11.44
CA ILE A 846 -55.04 -4.08 11.99
C ILE A 846 -53.68 -3.95 11.30
N GLY A 847 -53.23 -2.71 11.13
CA GLY A 847 -51.88 -2.36 10.66
C GLY A 847 -50.94 -1.86 11.76
N LEU A 848 -51.33 -1.86 13.04
CA LEU A 848 -50.60 -1.06 14.05
C LEU A 848 -50.21 -1.78 15.34
N VAL A 849 -50.35 -3.11 15.43
CA VAL A 849 -50.04 -3.86 16.67
C VAL A 849 -48.86 -4.84 16.51
N VAL A 850 -48.46 -5.21 15.30
CA VAL A 850 -47.41 -6.24 15.11
C VAL A 850 -46.02 -5.65 14.82
N VAL A 851 -45.93 -4.41 14.32
CA VAL A 851 -44.65 -3.79 13.91
C VAL A 851 -43.95 -3.03 15.06
N VAL A 852 -44.67 -2.64 16.12
CA VAL A 852 -44.08 -1.92 17.28
C VAL A 852 -43.53 -2.88 18.37
N GLY A 853 -43.99 -4.14 18.41
CA GLY A 853 -43.56 -5.13 19.42
C GLY A 853 -42.20 -5.78 19.16
N VAL A 854 -41.77 -5.87 17.90
CA VAL A 854 -40.49 -6.49 17.52
C VAL A 854 -39.32 -5.49 17.64
N PHE A 855 -39.58 -4.19 17.49
CA PHE A 855 -38.54 -3.16 17.57
C PHE A 855 -38.11 -2.80 19.01
N ILE A 856 -38.98 -2.97 20.01
CA ILE A 856 -38.68 -2.69 21.43
C ILE A 856 -37.93 -3.85 22.11
N THR A 857 -38.05 -5.08 21.59
CA THR A 857 -37.38 -6.27 22.14
C THR A 857 -35.91 -6.38 21.68
N VAL A 858 -35.58 -5.82 20.51
CA VAL A 858 -34.20 -5.81 19.98
C VAL A 858 -33.35 -4.68 20.57
N LEU A 859 -33.97 -3.58 21.02
CA LEU A 859 -33.27 -2.47 21.69
C LEU A 859 -33.01 -2.68 23.19
N TYR A 860 -33.59 -3.72 23.82
CA TYR A 860 -33.38 -4.01 25.25
C TYR A 860 -32.32 -5.09 25.54
N VAL A 861 -31.79 -5.80 24.51
CA VAL A 861 -30.81 -6.90 24.68
C VAL A 861 -29.36 -6.51 24.32
N ARG A 862 -29.11 -5.28 23.86
CA ARG A 862 -27.75 -4.78 23.51
C ARG A 862 -27.24 -3.63 24.38
N LYS A 863 -27.78 -3.48 25.59
CA LYS A 863 -27.26 -2.57 26.64
C LYS A 863 -27.06 -3.33 27.95
N ARG A 864 -26.23 -4.38 27.91
CA ARG A 864 -25.60 -5.04 29.06
C ARG A 864 -24.44 -5.93 28.58
N LYS A 865 -23.36 -5.26 28.14
CA LYS A 865 -21.96 -5.61 28.42
C LYS A 865 -21.13 -4.37 28.18
#